data_AF-A0A7L2DW98-F1
#
_entry.id   AF-A0A7L2DW98-F1
#
_cell.length_a   1.000
_cell.length_b   1.000
_cell.length_c   1.000
_cell.angle_alpha   90.00
_cell.angle_beta   90.00
_cell.angle_gamma   90.00
#
_symmetry.space_group_name_H-M   'P 1'
#
loop_
_entity.id
_entity.type
_entity.pdbx_description
1 polymer ?
#
loop_
_entity_poly.entity_id
_entity_poly.type
_entity_poly.pdbx_seq_one_letter_code
_entity_poly.pdbx_strand_id
1 'polypeptide(L)'
;LSWAPRPGVPPDTTAALLASGPDGEMLWLDVTYRPGQAPWVQLMGRYLLPPCKQRWHTCATFLPQEALLVCGDRRGSLLLFPCSSSSVCTAESTGIVNGGTDTVVEDSSNELEPSCLLHKGGLPLDSPLSVLFGLHGKTGVTSVTIHRGYIYSTGRDGVYRQLRLQDRQLEVLQKHRPCKGLQWIEELRFTLDGDLLVLGFHADNFVVWSSRTGENIHCIPCGGGHRSWSYCSSPLVEVFAFIKSGDVMLYHREAEPCEQQVLLASLHGREITCVRRLGAVEVPGNDTFNVFVTSSEDTTTCVLVLNENSRAAVPLARLSDHISSVRTLAFTVGPRDEGFGHEDLSGLLFSAGGRAQIECYRLLCTADTASESAVACQVIHVASHRLDKHWEQKKNRHKLVKMDPETRYMSLSVVPGTSTKQLPTPWKFLAAACSDGSVRIFGLLEAARKLVLVAESFYHQRCVLKVEAFLHTWAGGDRRHLLCSAATDGSIAFWDITGPIKDAVDTLHQAKGEMQPLALDTPLVTVMAHSCGVNSLHIHETPKGRYLVASGSDDGSIHVCLLEVALGRGEATAGTCLQVLEQVSMPCAHAAHVTGIRVLRPDLLLSASVDQRLTLWNHRRGKLVPLSTTFFHVPDLAEMDCWEEVEAGGDLRYYCVLCGQGLEML
;
A
#
# COMPACT_ATOMS: atom_id res chain seq x y z
N LEU A 1 -20.12 25.14 -11.22
CA LEU A 1 -19.92 26.04 -10.08
C LEU A 1 -19.50 25.19 -8.90
N SER A 2 -18.48 25.61 -8.16
CA SER A 2 -18.11 24.99 -6.87
C SER A 2 -17.71 26.07 -5.88
N TRP A 3 -18.10 25.89 -4.62
CA TRP A 3 -17.68 26.74 -3.52
C TRP A 3 -16.43 26.16 -2.86
N ALA A 4 -15.52 27.03 -2.45
CA ALA A 4 -14.36 26.67 -1.67
C ALA A 4 -14.17 27.69 -0.52
N PRO A 5 -13.82 27.23 0.69
CA PRO A 5 -13.51 28.14 1.79
C PRO A 5 -12.24 28.95 1.46
N ARG A 6 -12.25 30.23 1.83
CA ARG A 6 -11.08 31.11 1.65
C ARG A 6 -10.10 30.91 2.81
N PRO A 7 -8.82 30.63 2.53
CA PRO A 7 -7.85 30.49 3.60
C PRO A 7 -7.68 31.78 4.40
N GLY A 8 -7.71 31.68 5.74
CA GLY A 8 -7.50 32.82 6.63
C GLY A 8 -8.70 33.77 6.77
N VAL A 9 -9.85 33.47 6.17
CA VAL A 9 -11.08 34.28 6.27
C VAL A 9 -12.21 33.43 6.87
N PRO A 10 -13.00 33.95 7.82
CA PRO A 10 -14.14 33.23 8.36
C PRO A 10 -15.15 32.89 7.24
N PRO A 11 -15.66 31.65 7.18
CA PRO A 11 -16.57 31.21 6.11
C PRO A 11 -17.85 32.06 6.04
N ASP A 12 -18.24 32.68 7.15
CA ASP A 12 -19.46 33.50 7.28
C ASP A 12 -19.36 34.88 6.62
N THR A 13 -18.16 35.28 6.17
CA THR A 13 -17.91 36.63 5.63
C THR A 13 -17.49 36.65 4.17
N THR A 14 -16.64 35.72 3.72
CA THR A 14 -16.22 35.64 2.31
C THR A 14 -15.96 34.20 1.90
N ALA A 15 -16.48 33.80 0.76
CA ALA A 15 -16.27 32.47 0.16
C ALA A 15 -15.79 32.60 -1.29
N ALA A 16 -14.98 31.65 -1.74
CA ALA A 16 -14.58 31.59 -3.13
C ALA A 16 -15.61 30.81 -3.95
N LEU A 17 -16.07 31.40 -5.04
CA LEU A 17 -16.88 30.76 -6.06
C LEU A 17 -16.01 30.50 -7.29
N LEU A 18 -15.93 29.24 -7.70
CA LEU A 18 -15.34 28.88 -8.98
C LEU A 18 -16.42 28.63 -10.02
N ALA A 19 -16.25 29.21 -11.21
CA ALA A 19 -17.15 29.06 -12.34
C ALA A 19 -16.37 28.62 -13.59
N SER A 20 -16.79 27.55 -14.27
CA SER A 20 -16.20 27.12 -15.53
C SER A 20 -17.15 27.38 -16.69
N GLY A 21 -16.62 27.95 -17.77
CA GLY A 21 -17.33 28.20 -19.02
C GLY A 21 -17.16 27.07 -20.05
N PRO A 22 -17.92 27.12 -21.16
CA PRO A 22 -17.88 26.09 -22.21
C PRO A 22 -16.50 25.96 -22.88
N ASP A 23 -15.72 27.05 -22.91
CA ASP A 23 -14.37 27.08 -23.50
C ASP A 23 -13.27 26.55 -22.56
N GLY A 24 -13.64 26.04 -21.38
CA GLY A 24 -12.71 25.53 -20.39
C GLY A 24 -11.99 26.61 -19.59
N GLU A 25 -12.42 27.87 -19.70
CA GLU A 25 -11.98 28.93 -18.80
C GLU A 25 -12.68 28.77 -17.45
N MET A 26 -11.89 28.67 -16.38
CA MET A 26 -12.34 28.64 -15.00
C MET A 26 -11.99 29.96 -14.32
N LEU A 27 -13.02 30.64 -13.80
CA LEU A 27 -12.91 31.89 -13.07
C LEU A 27 -12.93 31.62 -11.57
N TRP A 28 -12.09 32.35 -10.83
CA TRP A 28 -12.17 32.44 -9.38
C TRP A 28 -12.73 33.79 -8.97
N LEU A 29 -13.87 33.77 -8.29
CA LEU A 29 -14.60 34.92 -7.81
C LEU A 29 -14.63 34.88 -6.27
N ASP A 30 -14.19 35.93 -5.59
CA ASP A 30 -14.44 36.09 -4.16
C ASP A 30 -15.82 36.73 -3.96
N VAL A 31 -16.66 36.08 -3.15
CA VAL A 31 -18.01 36.52 -2.82
C VAL A 31 -18.04 36.91 -1.35
N THR A 32 -18.16 38.21 -1.07
CA THR A 32 -18.28 38.75 0.28
C THR A 32 -19.74 39.01 0.61
N TYR A 33 -20.20 38.47 1.73
CA TYR A 33 -21.55 38.66 2.23
C TYR A 33 -21.54 39.53 3.50
N ARG A 34 -22.45 40.50 3.57
CA ARG A 34 -22.72 41.29 4.77
C ARG A 34 -24.23 41.28 5.03
N PRO A 35 -24.69 40.98 6.27
CA PRO A 35 -26.11 40.99 6.58
C PRO A 35 -26.78 42.31 6.17
N GLY A 36 -27.85 42.23 5.38
CA GLY A 36 -28.62 43.40 4.92
C GLY A 36 -28.07 44.13 3.69
N GLN A 37 -26.99 43.65 3.08
CA GLN A 37 -26.45 44.18 1.82
C GLN A 37 -26.43 43.10 0.73
N ALA A 38 -26.49 43.51 -0.54
CA ALA A 38 -26.29 42.61 -1.66
C ALA A 38 -24.85 42.03 -1.62
N PRO A 39 -24.66 40.74 -1.98
CA PRO A 39 -23.34 40.14 -2.00
C PRO A 39 -22.45 40.86 -3.00
N TRP A 40 -21.21 41.15 -2.60
CA TRP A 40 -20.21 41.76 -3.46
C TRP A 40 -19.32 40.67 -4.06
N VAL A 41 -19.10 40.73 -5.38
CA VAL A 41 -18.35 39.71 -6.13
C VAL A 41 -17.15 40.35 -6.79
N GLN A 42 -15.95 39.81 -6.54
CA GLN A 42 -14.70 40.28 -7.12
C GLN A 42 -14.02 39.15 -7.91
N LEU A 43 -13.60 39.41 -9.15
CA LEU A 43 -12.80 38.47 -9.93
C LEU A 43 -11.34 38.48 -9.46
N MET A 44 -10.84 37.32 -9.06
CA MET A 44 -9.51 37.14 -8.47
C MET A 44 -8.52 36.41 -9.40
N GLY A 45 -8.99 35.49 -10.25
CA GLY A 45 -8.11 34.71 -11.11
C GLY A 45 -8.82 34.02 -12.28
N ARG A 46 -8.04 33.65 -13.30
CA ARG A 46 -8.51 32.98 -14.52
C ARG A 46 -7.59 31.81 -14.85
N TYR A 47 -8.18 30.65 -15.09
CA TYR A 47 -7.45 29.39 -15.28
C TYR A 47 -7.96 28.67 -16.52
N LEU A 48 -7.05 28.05 -17.27
CA LEU A 48 -7.40 27.26 -18.44
C LEU A 48 -7.38 25.77 -18.13
N LEU A 49 -8.55 25.14 -18.17
CA LEU A 49 -8.68 23.68 -18.05
C LEU A 49 -8.14 22.98 -19.30
N PRO A 50 -7.46 21.82 -19.18
CA PRO A 50 -6.98 21.07 -20.33
C PRO A 50 -8.08 20.73 -21.36
N PRO A 51 -7.72 20.57 -22.65
CA PRO A 51 -8.70 20.26 -23.69
C PRO A 51 -9.34 18.88 -23.49
N CYS A 52 -10.68 18.84 -23.47
CA CYS A 52 -11.43 17.59 -23.43
C CYS A 52 -12.90 17.74 -23.87
N LYS A 53 -13.67 16.63 -23.92
CA LYS A 53 -15.06 16.64 -24.39
C LYS A 53 -16.01 17.49 -23.52
N GLN A 54 -15.77 17.56 -22.21
CA GLN A 54 -16.55 18.34 -21.25
C GLN A 54 -15.58 19.09 -20.33
N ARG A 55 -15.30 20.37 -20.65
CA ARG A 55 -14.23 21.17 -20.02
C ARG A 55 -14.75 21.97 -18.83
N TRP A 56 -15.26 21.28 -17.82
CA TRP A 56 -15.68 21.91 -16.56
C TRP A 56 -15.02 21.26 -15.35
N HIS A 57 -14.77 22.05 -14.32
CA HIS A 57 -14.34 21.56 -13.02
C HIS A 57 -15.52 20.95 -12.27
N THR A 58 -15.25 20.04 -11.36
CA THR A 58 -16.24 19.40 -10.49
C THR A 58 -16.10 19.82 -9.03
N CYS A 59 -14.87 20.05 -8.58
CA CYS A 59 -14.55 20.47 -7.22
C CYS A 59 -13.22 21.21 -7.21
N ALA A 60 -12.96 21.99 -6.15
CA ALA A 60 -11.67 22.59 -5.93
C ALA A 60 -11.44 22.96 -4.47
N THR A 61 -10.18 23.11 -4.12
CA THR A 61 -9.75 23.56 -2.78
C THR A 61 -8.44 24.32 -2.86
N PHE A 62 -8.25 25.29 -1.96
CA PHE A 62 -7.03 26.08 -1.87
C PHE A 62 -6.01 25.40 -0.96
N LEU A 63 -4.73 25.45 -1.35
CA LEU A 63 -3.58 25.07 -0.53
C LEU A 63 -2.98 26.35 0.07
N PRO A 64 -3.32 26.73 1.32
CA PRO A 64 -3.01 28.04 1.87
C PRO A 64 -1.52 28.31 2.00
N GLN A 65 -0.76 27.29 2.40
CA GLN A 65 0.66 27.40 2.69
C GLN A 65 1.50 27.61 1.42
N GLU A 66 0.96 27.24 0.25
CA GLU A 66 1.70 27.27 -1.01
C GLU A 66 1.14 28.27 -2.03
N ALA A 67 0.03 28.96 -1.70
CA ALA A 67 -0.70 29.84 -2.62
C ALA A 67 -1.06 29.12 -3.94
N LEU A 68 -1.62 27.91 -3.83
CA LEU A 68 -2.02 27.08 -4.96
C LEU A 68 -3.50 26.70 -4.88
N LEU A 69 -4.07 26.37 -6.04
CA LEU A 69 -5.44 25.87 -6.19
C LEU A 69 -5.40 24.47 -6.80
N VAL A 70 -6.01 23.50 -6.13
CA VAL A 70 -6.22 22.16 -6.68
C VAL A 70 -7.66 22.05 -7.15
N CYS A 71 -7.89 21.61 -8.39
CA CYS A 71 -9.23 21.32 -8.87
C CYS A 71 -9.33 19.95 -9.53
N GLY A 72 -10.48 19.32 -9.34
CA GLY A 72 -10.89 18.11 -10.04
C GLY A 72 -11.72 18.44 -11.29
N ASP A 73 -11.60 17.61 -12.33
CA ASP A 73 -12.41 17.73 -13.55
C ASP A 73 -13.37 16.54 -13.75
N ARG A 74 -14.28 16.69 -14.71
CA ARG A 74 -15.25 15.64 -15.09
C ARG A 74 -14.63 14.40 -15.72
N ARG A 75 -13.39 14.47 -16.18
CA ARG A 75 -12.64 13.33 -16.73
C ARG A 75 -11.84 12.59 -15.69
N GLY A 76 -11.95 12.99 -14.43
CA GLY A 76 -11.28 12.37 -13.30
C GLY A 76 -9.87 12.88 -13.10
N SER A 77 -9.47 13.97 -13.75
CA SER A 77 -8.15 14.56 -13.60
C SER A 77 -8.07 15.47 -12.38
N LEU A 78 -6.90 15.51 -11.75
CA LEU A 78 -6.54 16.56 -10.80
C LEU A 78 -5.58 17.54 -11.46
N LEU A 79 -5.84 18.83 -11.25
CA LEU A 79 -5.11 19.94 -11.83
C LEU A 79 -4.65 20.86 -10.71
N LEU A 80 -3.41 21.31 -10.79
CA LEU A 80 -2.82 22.27 -9.86
C LEU A 80 -2.59 23.59 -10.58
N PHE A 81 -3.07 24.69 -10.01
CA PHE A 81 -2.92 26.05 -10.55
C PHE A 81 -2.24 26.96 -9.52
N PRO A 82 -1.49 27.98 -9.97
CA PRO A 82 -1.02 29.04 -9.08
C PRO A 82 -2.20 29.93 -8.66
N CYS A 83 -2.24 30.40 -7.40
CA CYS A 83 -3.13 31.49 -7.05
C CYS A 83 -2.45 32.82 -7.43
N SER A 84 -3.02 33.56 -8.37
CA SER A 84 -2.49 34.87 -8.76
C SER A 84 -2.58 35.83 -7.57
N SER A 85 -1.43 36.32 -7.06
CA SER A 85 -1.41 37.38 -6.06
C SER A 85 -1.62 38.72 -6.77
N SER A 86 -2.87 39.22 -6.80
CA SER A 86 -3.06 40.64 -7.07
C SER A 86 -2.53 41.41 -5.87
N SER A 87 -1.37 42.04 -6.02
CA SER A 87 -0.91 43.12 -5.16
C SER A 87 -2.06 44.09 -4.90
N VAL A 88 -2.29 44.39 -3.63
CA VAL A 88 -3.18 45.42 -3.11
C VAL A 88 -3.11 46.67 -4.01
N CYS A 89 -4.17 46.94 -4.79
CA CYS A 89 -4.37 48.28 -5.33
C CYS A 89 -4.82 49.15 -4.16
N THR A 90 -3.87 49.83 -3.52
CA THR A 90 -4.14 50.96 -2.64
C THR A 90 -4.93 52.00 -3.43
N ALA A 91 -6.18 52.20 -3.02
CA ALA A 91 -7.03 53.25 -3.54
C ALA A 91 -6.46 54.62 -3.15
N GLU A 92 -5.78 55.29 -4.07
CA GLU A 92 -5.66 56.74 -4.05
C GLU A 92 -6.73 57.31 -4.99
N SER A 93 -7.93 57.53 -4.45
CA SER A 93 -8.95 58.34 -5.09
C SER A 93 -8.63 59.82 -4.83
N THR A 94 -7.96 60.48 -5.77
CA THR A 94 -8.04 61.94 -5.90
C THR A 94 -9.10 62.26 -6.95
N GLY A 95 -10.16 62.93 -6.52
CA GLY A 95 -11.31 63.24 -7.36
C GLY A 95 -11.02 64.36 -8.36
N ILE A 96 -11.91 64.47 -9.36
CA ILE A 96 -12.39 65.73 -9.91
C ILE A 96 -13.78 65.48 -10.50
N VAL A 97 -14.71 66.35 -10.09
CA VAL A 97 -16.08 66.52 -10.54
C VAL A 97 -16.09 67.23 -11.90
N ASN A 98 -16.99 66.82 -12.81
CA ASN A 98 -17.76 67.61 -13.79
C ASN A 98 -18.56 66.59 -14.64
N GLY A 99 -19.89 66.59 -14.77
CA GLY A 99 -20.85 67.68 -14.83
C GLY A 99 -21.19 67.95 -16.31
N GLY A 100 -22.22 67.29 -16.87
CA GLY A 100 -22.76 67.67 -18.19
C GLY A 100 -23.56 66.61 -18.97
N THR A 101 -24.89 66.71 -18.86
CA THR A 101 -25.95 66.58 -19.90
C THR A 101 -26.14 65.31 -20.74
N ASP A 102 -27.39 64.83 -20.66
CA ASP A 102 -28.07 63.82 -21.46
C ASP A 102 -27.95 64.00 -22.99
N THR A 103 -27.72 62.89 -23.69
CA THR A 103 -28.26 62.67 -25.04
C THR A 103 -28.68 61.21 -25.19
N VAL A 104 -29.93 61.03 -25.60
CA VAL A 104 -30.62 59.78 -25.90
C VAL A 104 -30.01 59.16 -27.17
N VAL A 105 -29.55 57.91 -27.11
CA VAL A 105 -29.26 57.07 -28.29
C VAL A 105 -29.76 55.64 -28.04
N GLU A 106 -30.28 55.09 -29.12
CA GLU A 106 -31.17 53.95 -29.32
C GLU A 106 -30.70 52.57 -28.83
N ASP A 107 -31.72 51.72 -28.64
CA ASP A 107 -31.67 50.28 -28.42
C ASP A 107 -30.64 49.56 -29.31
N SER A 108 -29.61 49.03 -28.66
CA SER A 108 -28.94 47.82 -29.11
C SER A 108 -28.76 46.92 -27.89
N SER A 109 -29.29 45.69 -27.99
CA SER A 109 -29.18 44.63 -27.00
C SER A 109 -27.73 44.16 -26.89
N ASN A 110 -26.89 44.95 -26.22
CA ASN A 110 -25.66 44.45 -25.61
C ASN A 110 -26.04 43.99 -24.21
N GLU A 111 -25.95 42.69 -23.96
CA GLU A 111 -25.92 42.17 -22.60
C GLU A 111 -24.79 42.89 -21.87
N LEU A 112 -25.14 43.78 -20.94
CA LEU A 112 -24.19 44.45 -20.07
C LEU A 112 -23.49 43.36 -19.25
N GLU A 113 -22.23 43.06 -19.58
CA GLU A 113 -21.42 42.16 -18.76
C GLU A 113 -21.43 42.67 -17.31
N PRO A 114 -21.65 41.80 -16.31
CA PRO A 114 -21.71 42.22 -14.92
C PRO A 114 -20.42 42.94 -14.52
N SER A 115 -20.54 43.98 -13.70
CA SER A 115 -19.43 44.91 -13.37
C SER A 115 -18.16 44.22 -12.84
N CYS A 116 -18.28 43.02 -12.27
CA CYS A 116 -17.17 42.21 -11.80
C CYS A 116 -16.32 41.57 -12.92
N LEU A 117 -16.82 41.50 -14.16
CA LEU A 117 -16.13 40.93 -15.33
C LEU A 117 -15.50 42.00 -16.24
N LEU A 118 -15.75 43.29 -16.00
CA LEU A 118 -15.18 44.41 -16.78
C LEU A 118 -13.64 44.39 -16.83
N HIS A 119 -12.98 43.82 -15.81
CA HIS A 119 -11.52 43.69 -15.73
C HIS A 119 -10.99 42.30 -16.11
N LYS A 120 -11.83 41.41 -16.66
CA LYS A 120 -11.46 40.04 -17.06
C LYS A 120 -10.29 40.00 -18.05
N GLY A 121 -10.18 40.97 -18.94
CA GLY A 121 -9.08 41.07 -19.90
C GLY A 121 -7.71 41.41 -19.28
N GLY A 122 -7.67 41.96 -18.07
CA GLY A 122 -6.44 42.37 -17.38
C GLY A 122 -5.76 41.28 -16.55
N LEU A 123 -6.45 40.16 -16.30
CA LEU A 123 -5.90 39.03 -15.56
C LEU A 123 -5.32 37.96 -16.51
N PRO A 124 -4.12 37.41 -16.21
CA PRO A 124 -3.53 36.35 -17.00
C PRO A 124 -4.42 35.10 -16.97
N LEU A 125 -4.42 34.35 -18.09
CA LEU A 125 -5.08 33.06 -18.17
C LEU A 125 -4.05 31.96 -17.88
N ASP A 126 -4.04 31.48 -16.63
CA ASP A 126 -3.00 30.58 -16.14
C ASP A 126 -3.25 29.12 -16.55
N SER A 127 -2.20 28.45 -17.03
CA SER A 127 -2.20 27.00 -17.32
C SER A 127 -1.85 26.18 -16.07
N PRO A 128 -2.29 24.90 -15.98
CA PRO A 128 -1.98 24.08 -14.82
C PRO A 128 -0.47 23.79 -14.70
N LEU A 129 0.06 23.87 -13.47
CA LEU A 129 1.44 23.53 -13.11
C LEU A 129 1.69 22.02 -13.10
N SER A 130 0.66 21.25 -12.74
CA SER A 130 0.70 19.79 -12.63
C SER A 130 -0.66 19.22 -13.04
N VAL A 131 -0.64 18.11 -13.76
CA VAL A 131 -1.83 17.42 -14.27
C VAL A 131 -1.73 15.92 -14.04
N LEU A 132 -2.58 15.40 -13.15
CA LEU A 132 -2.80 13.96 -13.01
C LEU A 132 -4.03 13.58 -13.82
N PHE A 133 -3.80 13.24 -15.08
CA PHE A 133 -4.87 13.00 -16.03
C PHE A 133 -5.66 11.73 -15.73
N GLY A 134 -6.99 11.84 -15.67
CA GLY A 134 -7.88 10.68 -15.60
C GLY A 134 -7.73 9.81 -14.36
N LEU A 135 -7.23 10.38 -13.26
CA LEU A 135 -6.96 9.69 -12.00
C LEU A 135 -8.17 8.89 -11.47
N HIS A 136 -9.37 9.47 -11.49
CA HIS A 136 -10.63 8.83 -11.10
C HIS A 136 -11.47 8.32 -12.29
N GLY A 137 -10.87 8.25 -13.49
CA GLY A 137 -11.54 7.79 -14.70
C GLY A 137 -12.68 8.70 -15.18
N LYS A 138 -13.48 8.20 -16.12
CA LYS A 138 -14.45 9.00 -16.90
C LYS A 138 -15.62 9.58 -16.10
N THR A 139 -15.80 9.16 -14.85
CA THR A 139 -16.91 9.58 -14.00
C THR A 139 -16.59 10.83 -13.18
N GLY A 140 -15.35 11.33 -13.26
CA GLY A 140 -14.95 12.60 -12.67
C GLY A 140 -14.47 12.48 -11.23
N VAL A 141 -13.74 13.51 -10.81
CA VAL A 141 -13.41 13.74 -9.39
C VAL A 141 -14.65 14.30 -8.70
N THR A 142 -14.95 13.86 -7.48
CA THR A 142 -16.14 14.29 -6.72
C THR A 142 -15.79 15.33 -5.66
N SER A 143 -14.68 15.13 -4.94
CA SER A 143 -14.18 16.09 -3.95
C SER A 143 -12.65 16.07 -3.86
N VAL A 144 -12.09 17.17 -3.37
CA VAL A 144 -10.69 17.30 -2.96
C VAL A 144 -10.66 17.93 -1.58
N THR A 145 -10.08 17.21 -0.61
CA THR A 145 -9.95 17.64 0.79
C THR A 145 -8.47 17.70 1.16
N ILE A 146 -8.09 18.63 2.04
CA ILE A 146 -6.73 18.75 2.57
C ILE A 146 -6.76 18.41 4.05
N HIS A 147 -5.83 17.56 4.48
CA HIS A 147 -5.70 17.21 5.89
C HIS A 147 -4.25 16.84 6.21
N ARG A 148 -3.70 17.41 7.29
CA ARG A 148 -2.32 17.18 7.78
C ARG A 148 -1.25 17.22 6.67
N GLY A 149 -1.34 18.21 5.77
CA GLY A 149 -0.39 18.41 4.67
C GLY A 149 -0.57 17.49 3.45
N TYR A 150 -1.52 16.55 3.49
CA TYR A 150 -1.86 15.71 2.34
C TYR A 150 -3.10 16.21 1.61
N ILE A 151 -3.16 15.89 0.32
CA ILE A 151 -4.31 16.13 -0.54
C ILE A 151 -5.04 14.80 -0.71
N TYR A 152 -6.34 14.78 -0.50
CA TYR A 152 -7.17 13.61 -0.71
C TYR A 152 -8.17 13.88 -1.82
N SER A 153 -8.21 13.03 -2.84
CA SER A 153 -9.18 13.12 -3.92
C SER A 153 -10.12 11.93 -3.93
N THR A 154 -11.39 12.17 -4.21
CA THR A 154 -12.43 11.15 -4.33
C THR A 154 -13.00 11.09 -5.73
N GLY A 155 -13.60 9.96 -6.09
CA GLY A 155 -14.29 9.84 -7.36
C GLY A 155 -15.32 8.72 -7.38
N ARG A 156 -16.04 8.67 -8.50
CA ARG A 156 -17.06 7.62 -8.74
C ARG A 156 -16.46 6.35 -9.34
N ASP A 157 -15.20 6.07 -9.01
CA ASP A 157 -14.51 4.79 -9.18
C ASP A 157 -14.50 3.95 -7.88
N GLY A 158 -15.13 4.48 -6.83
CA GLY A 158 -15.26 3.87 -5.51
C GLY A 158 -13.95 3.87 -4.74
N VAL A 159 -13.11 4.87 -5.03
CA VAL A 159 -11.75 4.97 -4.53
C VAL A 159 -11.46 6.40 -4.13
N TYR A 160 -10.72 6.57 -3.05
CA TYR A 160 -10.05 7.83 -2.76
C TYR A 160 -8.53 7.65 -2.86
N ARG A 161 -7.82 8.72 -3.17
CA ARG A 161 -6.36 8.71 -3.31
C ARG A 161 -5.77 9.76 -2.40
N GLN A 162 -4.67 9.39 -1.75
CA GLN A 162 -3.84 10.30 -0.98
C GLN A 162 -2.68 10.74 -1.85
N LEU A 163 -2.46 12.05 -1.89
CA LEU A 163 -1.44 12.69 -2.70
C LEU A 163 -0.58 13.59 -1.83
N ARG A 164 0.65 13.78 -2.27
CA ARG A 164 1.59 14.77 -1.76
C ARG A 164 1.88 15.79 -2.84
N LEU A 165 2.09 17.02 -2.41
CA LEU A 165 2.64 18.05 -3.25
C LEU A 165 4.16 18.10 -3.03
N GLN A 166 4.93 17.90 -4.09
CA GLN A 166 6.38 17.98 -4.05
C GLN A 166 6.86 18.74 -5.29
N ASP A 167 7.69 19.77 -5.12
CA ASP A 167 8.21 20.59 -6.21
C ASP A 167 7.14 21.12 -7.17
N ARG A 168 5.98 21.54 -6.62
CA ARG A 168 4.78 21.96 -7.37
C ARG A 168 4.21 20.90 -8.31
N GLN A 169 4.51 19.62 -8.07
CA GLN A 169 3.94 18.48 -8.77
C GLN A 169 3.09 17.63 -7.81
N LEU A 170 1.95 17.18 -8.32
CA LEU A 170 1.08 16.26 -7.59
C LEU A 170 1.61 14.84 -7.73
N GLU A 171 1.93 14.21 -6.61
CA GLU A 171 2.38 12.83 -6.55
C GLU A 171 1.33 11.96 -5.86
N VAL A 172 0.91 10.87 -6.50
CA VAL A 172 0.01 9.89 -5.87
C VAL A 172 0.84 8.99 -4.96
N LEU A 173 0.50 8.99 -3.67
CA LEU A 173 1.12 8.13 -2.67
C LEU A 173 0.38 6.80 -2.56
N GLN A 174 -0.94 6.86 -2.38
CA GLN A 174 -1.72 5.67 -2.09
C GLN A 174 -3.13 5.75 -2.68
N LYS A 175 -3.67 4.57 -2.98
CA LYS A 175 -5.03 4.34 -3.46
C LYS A 175 -5.78 3.55 -2.40
N HIS A 176 -6.98 4.00 -2.04
CA HIS A 176 -7.78 3.36 -1.00
C HIS A 176 -9.17 3.03 -1.51
N ARG A 177 -9.60 1.78 -1.27
CA ARG A 177 -10.99 1.36 -1.41
C ARG A 177 -11.56 1.12 0.00
N PRO A 178 -12.39 2.03 0.53
CA PRO A 178 -12.84 1.98 1.92
C PRO A 178 -13.60 0.68 2.26
N CYS A 179 -14.58 0.32 1.42
CA CYS A 179 -15.35 -0.90 1.61
C CYS A 179 -15.90 -1.44 0.29
N LYS A 180 -16.30 -2.72 0.30
CA LYS A 180 -16.84 -3.39 -0.89
C LYS A 180 -18.19 -2.80 -1.28
N GLY A 181 -18.30 -2.39 -2.54
CA GLY A 181 -19.54 -1.91 -3.14
C GLY A 181 -19.83 -0.42 -2.94
N LEU A 182 -19.03 0.33 -2.16
CA LEU A 182 -19.08 1.79 -2.17
C LEU A 182 -18.46 2.29 -3.48
N GLN A 183 -19.27 2.34 -4.54
CA GLN A 183 -18.85 2.64 -5.91
C GLN A 183 -18.71 4.14 -6.16
N TRP A 184 -19.36 4.95 -5.34
CA TRP A 184 -19.39 6.39 -5.48
C TRP A 184 -18.99 7.01 -4.17
N ILE A 185 -17.77 7.55 -4.09
CA ILE A 185 -17.35 8.35 -2.94
C ILE A 185 -17.56 9.80 -3.29
N GLU A 186 -18.29 10.55 -2.47
CA GLU A 186 -18.55 11.97 -2.69
C GLU A 186 -17.58 12.83 -1.91
N GLU A 187 -17.39 12.54 -0.63
CA GLU A 187 -16.67 13.43 0.28
C GLU A 187 -15.89 12.63 1.33
N LEU A 188 -14.79 13.23 1.80
CA LEU A 188 -14.03 12.75 2.95
C LEU A 188 -14.08 13.82 4.04
N ARG A 189 -14.39 13.39 5.27
CA ARG A 189 -14.38 14.26 6.45
C ARG A 189 -13.50 13.68 7.52
N PHE A 190 -12.60 14.50 8.04
CA PHE A 190 -11.77 14.15 9.18
C PHE A 190 -12.44 14.68 10.44
N THR A 191 -12.66 13.81 11.41
CA THR A 191 -13.22 14.17 12.71
C THR A 191 -12.15 14.76 13.62
N LEU A 192 -12.57 15.39 14.73
CA LEU A 192 -11.65 16.00 15.71
C LEU A 192 -10.73 14.97 16.38
N ASP A 193 -11.23 13.76 16.58
CA ASP A 193 -10.48 12.60 17.09
C ASP A 193 -9.65 11.88 16.02
N GLY A 194 -9.60 12.42 14.79
CA GLY A 194 -8.72 11.95 13.72
C GLY A 194 -9.25 10.80 12.88
N ASP A 195 -10.50 10.37 13.06
CA ASP A 195 -11.14 9.37 12.20
C ASP A 195 -11.44 9.97 10.82
N LEU A 196 -11.37 9.12 9.79
CA LEU A 196 -11.72 9.46 8.42
C LEU A 196 -13.07 8.87 8.07
N LEU A 197 -14.08 9.74 7.98
CA LEU A 197 -15.40 9.41 7.49
C LEU A 197 -15.43 9.50 5.97
N VAL A 198 -15.88 8.41 5.35
CA VAL A 198 -16.07 8.31 3.90
C VAL A 198 -17.55 8.37 3.58
N LEU A 199 -17.96 9.41 2.88
CA LEU A 199 -19.35 9.64 2.50
C LEU A 199 -19.53 9.25 1.03
N GLY A 200 -20.61 8.52 0.74
CA GLY A 200 -20.82 8.06 -0.62
C GLY A 200 -22.13 7.31 -0.82
N PHE A 201 -22.22 6.61 -1.94
CA PHE A 201 -23.37 5.80 -2.30
C PHE A 201 -22.99 4.35 -2.58
N HIS A 202 -23.76 3.45 -1.96
CA HIS A 202 -23.79 2.03 -2.26
C HIS A 202 -25.15 1.72 -2.91
N ALA A 203 -25.15 1.52 -4.23
CA ALA A 203 -26.37 1.36 -5.02
C ALA A 203 -27.36 2.52 -4.80
N ASP A 204 -28.51 2.24 -4.18
CA ASP A 204 -29.58 3.19 -3.88
C ASP A 204 -29.49 3.83 -2.48
N ASN A 205 -28.45 3.51 -1.71
CA ASN A 205 -28.27 3.97 -0.34
C ASN A 205 -27.15 5.01 -0.24
N PHE A 206 -27.40 6.05 0.55
CA PHE A 206 -26.34 6.93 1.04
C PHE A 206 -25.66 6.29 2.24
N VAL A 207 -24.34 6.32 2.28
CA VAL A 207 -23.52 5.63 3.26
C VAL A 207 -22.51 6.60 3.87
N VAL A 208 -22.34 6.51 5.19
CA VAL A 208 -21.23 7.11 5.92
C VAL A 208 -20.44 5.98 6.57
N TRP A 209 -19.17 5.86 6.20
CA TRP A 209 -18.29 4.78 6.61
C TRP A 209 -17.13 5.30 7.47
N SER A 210 -16.85 4.68 8.63
CA SER A 210 -15.65 4.98 9.41
C SER A 210 -14.47 4.15 8.92
N SER A 211 -13.37 4.82 8.59
CA SER A 211 -12.12 4.13 8.21
C SER A 211 -11.41 3.51 9.42
N ARG A 212 -11.61 4.06 10.63
CA ARG A 212 -11.03 3.54 11.87
C ARG A 212 -11.67 2.22 12.29
N THR A 213 -13.01 2.19 12.41
CA THR A 213 -13.75 1.00 12.85
C THR A 213 -14.00 0.00 11.73
N GLY A 214 -14.03 0.46 10.47
CA GLY A 214 -14.37 -0.39 9.34
C GLY A 214 -15.85 -0.75 9.29
N GLU A 215 -16.73 0.19 9.66
CA GLU A 215 -18.18 -0.03 9.75
C GLU A 215 -19.00 1.09 9.07
N ASN A 216 -20.23 0.75 8.69
CA ASN A 216 -21.23 1.71 8.22
C ASN A 216 -21.86 2.41 9.44
N ILE A 217 -21.59 3.69 9.64
CA ILE A 217 -22.25 4.51 10.65
C ILE A 217 -23.70 4.79 10.25
N HIS A 218 -23.92 5.07 8.96
CA HIS A 218 -25.25 5.28 8.37
C HIS A 218 -25.41 4.54 7.05
N CYS A 219 -26.63 4.07 6.81
CA CYS A 219 -27.08 3.53 5.53
C CYS A 219 -28.53 3.98 5.28
N ILE A 220 -28.73 4.95 4.40
CA ILE A 220 -30.02 5.64 4.21
C ILE A 220 -30.56 5.35 2.79
N PRO A 221 -31.74 4.70 2.65
CA PRO A 221 -32.33 4.35 1.35
C PRO A 221 -32.93 5.55 0.62
N CYS A 222 -32.09 6.24 -0.14
CA CYS A 222 -32.39 7.50 -0.80
C CYS A 222 -32.75 7.38 -2.29
N GLY A 223 -32.55 6.21 -2.90
CA GLY A 223 -32.76 6.00 -4.34
C GLY A 223 -31.56 6.39 -5.20
N GLY A 224 -30.36 6.49 -4.61
CA GLY A 224 -29.07 6.66 -5.28
C GLY A 224 -28.59 8.12 -5.46
N GLY A 225 -27.29 8.28 -5.71
CA GLY A 225 -26.59 9.58 -5.72
C GLY A 225 -26.84 10.49 -6.93
N HIS A 226 -27.61 10.06 -7.92
CA HIS A 226 -27.94 10.88 -9.10
C HIS A 226 -29.00 11.97 -8.84
N ARG A 227 -29.59 11.98 -7.64
CA ARG A 227 -30.62 12.93 -7.21
C ARG A 227 -29.96 14.12 -6.52
N SER A 228 -30.70 15.21 -6.30
CA SER A 228 -30.18 16.30 -5.46
C SER A 228 -30.22 15.88 -4.00
N TRP A 229 -29.11 16.09 -3.30
CA TRP A 229 -28.96 15.78 -1.88
C TRP A 229 -27.97 16.74 -1.23
N SER A 230 -27.97 16.79 0.10
CA SER A 230 -26.98 17.49 0.92
C SER A 230 -26.83 16.76 2.25
N TYR A 231 -25.60 16.74 2.78
CA TYR A 231 -25.29 16.13 4.05
C TYR A 231 -24.55 17.13 4.95
N CYS A 232 -25.07 17.34 6.15
CA CYS A 232 -24.47 18.16 7.19
C CYS A 232 -24.31 17.32 8.45
N SER A 233 -23.13 17.41 9.07
CA SER A 233 -22.86 16.78 10.37
C SER A 233 -22.32 17.85 11.30
N SER A 234 -22.87 17.87 12.51
CA SER A 234 -22.47 18.71 13.62
C SER A 234 -22.29 17.83 14.86
N PRO A 235 -21.57 18.28 15.90
CA PRO A 235 -21.37 17.47 17.11
C PRO A 235 -22.66 17.02 17.81
N LEU A 236 -23.78 17.69 17.53
CA LEU A 236 -25.08 17.44 18.17
C LEU A 236 -26.06 16.71 17.25
N VAL A 237 -25.98 16.96 15.94
CA VAL A 237 -26.99 16.53 14.97
C VAL A 237 -26.36 16.21 13.63
N GLU A 238 -26.85 15.14 13.02
CA GLU A 238 -26.55 14.76 11.64
C GLU A 238 -27.82 14.80 10.79
N VAL A 239 -27.74 15.53 9.68
CA VAL A 239 -28.86 15.75 8.75
C VAL A 239 -28.47 15.36 7.34
N PHE A 240 -29.29 14.51 6.74
CA PHE A 240 -29.21 14.16 5.32
C PHE A 240 -30.50 14.54 4.61
N ALA A 241 -30.43 15.51 3.71
CA ALA A 241 -31.54 15.98 2.89
C ALA A 241 -31.44 15.42 1.47
N PHE A 242 -32.51 14.89 0.90
CA PHE A 242 -32.49 14.34 -0.46
C PHE A 242 -33.85 14.38 -1.15
N ILE A 243 -33.85 14.47 -2.48
CA ILE A 243 -35.09 14.44 -3.28
C ILE A 243 -35.47 13.00 -3.60
N LYS A 244 -36.67 12.56 -3.20
CA LYS A 244 -37.23 11.25 -3.56
C LYS A 244 -38.70 11.40 -3.98
N SER A 245 -39.01 10.89 -5.17
CA SER A 245 -40.37 10.94 -5.74
C SER A 245 -40.99 12.34 -5.84
N GLY A 246 -40.16 13.39 -5.96
CA GLY A 246 -40.62 14.79 -6.05
C GLY A 246 -40.62 15.53 -4.71
N ASP A 247 -40.50 14.81 -3.60
CA ASP A 247 -40.49 15.39 -2.26
C ASP A 247 -39.06 15.58 -1.72
N VAL A 248 -38.88 16.57 -0.85
CA VAL A 248 -37.65 16.75 -0.06
C VAL A 248 -37.76 15.91 1.20
N MET A 249 -36.97 14.86 1.27
CA MET A 249 -36.86 13.99 2.44
C MET A 249 -35.76 14.51 3.36
N LEU A 250 -36.00 14.45 4.67
CA LEU A 250 -35.02 14.77 5.70
C LEU A 250 -34.82 13.57 6.60
N TYR A 251 -33.60 13.06 6.63
CA TYR A 251 -33.14 12.15 7.67
C TYR A 251 -32.40 12.97 8.74
N HIS A 252 -32.75 12.71 10.00
CA HIS A 252 -32.22 13.40 11.16
C HIS A 252 -31.85 12.36 12.22
N ARG A 253 -30.65 12.48 12.78
CA ARG A 253 -30.20 11.69 13.92
C ARG A 253 -29.56 12.61 14.96
N GLU A 254 -29.99 12.47 16.21
CA GLU A 254 -29.33 13.10 17.36
C GLU A 254 -28.10 12.28 17.75
N ALA A 255 -27.09 12.94 18.30
CA ALA A 255 -25.88 12.31 18.80
C ALA A 255 -26.17 11.45 20.05
N GLU A 256 -26.76 10.28 19.86
CA GLU A 256 -26.92 9.26 20.90
C GLU A 256 -25.56 8.58 21.17
N PRO A 257 -25.21 8.26 22.43
CA PRO A 257 -24.04 7.47 22.72
C PRO A 257 -24.15 6.10 22.02
N CYS A 258 -23.06 5.62 21.43
CA CYS A 258 -23.03 4.30 20.81
C CYS A 258 -23.38 3.23 21.86
N GLU A 259 -24.52 2.56 21.71
CA GLU A 259 -24.97 1.49 22.63
C GLU A 259 -23.98 0.31 22.70
N GLN A 260 -23.16 0.14 21.67
CA GLN A 260 -22.20 -0.95 21.55
C GLN A 260 -20.77 -0.41 21.63
N GLN A 261 -20.05 -0.76 22.71
CA GLN A 261 -18.65 -0.42 22.86
C GLN A 261 -17.77 -1.58 22.37
N VAL A 262 -16.82 -1.26 21.47
CA VAL A 262 -15.79 -2.21 21.03
C VAL A 262 -14.71 -2.29 22.11
N LEU A 263 -14.67 -3.39 22.86
CA LEU A 263 -13.68 -3.61 23.93
C LEU A 263 -12.29 -3.95 23.37
N LEU A 264 -12.25 -4.68 22.25
CA LEU A 264 -11.04 -5.02 21.54
C LEU A 264 -11.31 -4.92 20.03
N ALA A 265 -10.57 -4.06 19.35
CA ALA A 265 -10.74 -3.88 17.92
C ALA A 265 -10.31 -5.13 17.15
N SER A 266 -11.07 -5.50 16.12
CA SER A 266 -10.68 -6.58 15.22
C SER A 266 -9.46 -6.17 14.37
N LEU A 267 -8.49 -7.08 14.26
CA LEU A 267 -7.32 -6.89 13.40
C LEU A 267 -7.64 -7.23 11.93
N HIS A 268 -8.12 -8.46 11.71
CA HIS A 268 -8.52 -8.99 10.40
C HIS A 268 -9.89 -9.67 10.49
N GLY A 269 -10.63 -9.65 9.38
CA GLY A 269 -11.97 -10.26 9.30
C GLY A 269 -11.94 -11.77 9.04
N ARG A 270 -10.76 -12.32 8.70
CA ARG A 270 -10.50 -13.74 8.48
C ARG A 270 -9.12 -14.12 9.01
N GLU A 271 -8.80 -15.41 8.94
CA GLU A 271 -7.48 -16.00 9.23
C GLU A 271 -6.31 -15.17 8.67
N ILE A 272 -5.30 -14.99 9.51
CA ILE A 272 -4.02 -14.34 9.22
C ILE A 272 -3.10 -15.39 8.60
N THR A 273 -2.65 -15.11 7.39
CA THR A 273 -1.91 -16.06 6.54
C THR A 273 -0.39 -15.93 6.65
N CYS A 274 0.10 -14.76 7.04
CA CYS A 274 1.51 -14.45 7.16
C CYS A 274 1.71 -13.30 8.16
N VAL A 275 2.81 -13.36 8.91
CA VAL A 275 3.30 -12.30 9.78
C VAL A 275 4.79 -12.09 9.57
N ARG A 276 5.25 -10.83 9.59
CA ARG A 276 6.67 -10.47 9.56
C ARG A 276 6.97 -9.31 10.51
N ARG A 277 8.07 -9.39 11.24
CA ARG A 277 8.65 -8.23 11.94
C ARG A 277 9.42 -7.38 10.93
N LEU A 278 9.09 -6.09 10.89
CA LEU A 278 9.77 -5.12 10.01
C LEU A 278 11.04 -4.56 10.65
N GLY A 279 11.01 -4.38 11.97
CA GLY A 279 12.08 -3.79 12.75
C GLY A 279 11.51 -3.13 14.00
N ALA A 280 12.30 -2.24 14.60
CA ALA A 280 11.85 -1.45 15.73
C ALA A 280 12.10 0.04 15.50
N VAL A 281 11.30 0.87 16.15
CA VAL A 281 11.39 2.33 16.15
C VAL A 281 11.64 2.79 17.58
N GLU A 282 12.66 3.60 17.78
CA GLU A 282 12.97 4.20 19.07
C GLU A 282 12.12 5.46 19.26
N VAL A 283 11.43 5.57 20.40
CA VAL A 283 10.55 6.71 20.68
C VAL A 283 11.09 7.46 21.91
N PRO A 284 11.36 8.78 21.82
CA PRO A 284 11.88 9.52 22.96
C PRO A 284 10.98 9.43 24.20
N GLY A 285 11.54 8.94 25.32
CA GLY A 285 10.84 8.81 26.61
C GLY A 285 9.96 7.56 26.75
N ASN A 286 9.92 6.70 25.72
CA ASN A 286 9.21 5.44 25.67
C ASN A 286 10.21 4.35 25.24
N ASP A 287 10.03 3.10 25.63
CA ASP A 287 10.92 2.03 25.17
C ASP A 287 10.78 1.82 23.64
N THR A 288 11.63 0.94 23.09
CA THR A 288 11.67 0.58 21.67
C THR A 288 10.38 -0.15 21.24
N PHE A 289 9.73 0.30 20.15
CA PHE A 289 8.51 -0.33 19.63
C PHE A 289 8.77 -1.21 18.42
N ASN A 290 8.38 -2.47 18.51
CA ASN A 290 8.44 -3.42 17.40
C ASN A 290 7.28 -3.19 16.40
N VAL A 291 7.63 -3.03 15.12
CA VAL A 291 6.67 -2.87 14.03
C VAL A 291 6.53 -4.19 13.28
N PHE A 292 5.28 -4.60 13.09
CA PHE A 292 4.90 -5.84 12.43
C PHE A 292 4.03 -5.57 11.21
N VAL A 293 3.98 -6.56 10.33
CA VAL A 293 3.00 -6.62 9.25
C VAL A 293 2.32 -7.97 9.25
N THR A 294 1.00 -7.98 9.10
CA THR A 294 0.18 -9.19 8.97
C THR A 294 -0.60 -9.15 7.66
N SER A 295 -0.84 -10.31 7.05
CA SER A 295 -1.72 -10.45 5.90
C SER A 295 -2.82 -11.46 6.14
N SER A 296 -3.94 -11.34 5.43
CA SER A 296 -5.10 -12.19 5.69
C SER A 296 -5.81 -12.67 4.42
N GLU A 297 -6.59 -13.74 4.59
CA GLU A 297 -7.56 -14.18 3.58
C GLU A 297 -8.67 -13.16 3.30
N ASP A 298 -8.84 -12.14 4.14
CA ASP A 298 -9.77 -11.03 3.94
C ASP A 298 -9.33 -10.04 2.85
N THR A 299 -8.24 -10.33 2.13
CA THR A 299 -7.63 -9.53 1.05
C THR A 299 -6.86 -8.30 1.53
N THR A 300 -6.59 -8.17 2.83
CA THR A 300 -5.88 -7.03 3.40
C THR A 300 -4.52 -7.38 3.97
N THR A 301 -3.69 -6.35 4.12
CA THR A 301 -2.44 -6.37 4.87
C THR A 301 -2.48 -5.24 5.90
N CYS A 302 -2.04 -5.50 7.12
CA CYS A 302 -2.06 -4.53 8.21
C CYS A 302 -0.64 -4.32 8.74
N VAL A 303 -0.16 -3.08 8.73
CA VAL A 303 1.04 -2.67 9.47
C VAL A 303 0.59 -2.28 10.87
N LEU A 304 1.24 -2.80 11.91
CA LEU A 304 0.79 -2.64 13.28
C LEU A 304 1.94 -2.64 14.28
N VAL A 305 1.68 -2.12 15.47
CA VAL A 305 2.55 -2.25 16.65
C VAL A 305 1.84 -3.16 17.66
N LEU A 306 2.59 -4.05 18.28
CA LEU A 306 2.12 -4.78 19.45
C LEU A 306 2.54 -4.02 20.70
N ASN A 307 1.57 -3.48 21.44
CA ASN A 307 1.84 -2.76 22.67
C ASN A 307 1.87 -3.76 23.83
N GLU A 308 3.03 -3.93 24.44
CA GLU A 308 3.22 -4.88 25.55
C GLU A 308 2.42 -4.50 26.81
N ASN A 309 2.27 -3.20 27.08
CA ASN A 309 1.56 -2.69 28.25
C ASN A 309 0.05 -2.89 28.13
N SER A 310 -0.54 -2.53 26.99
CA SER A 310 -1.99 -2.69 26.76
C SER A 310 -2.38 -4.06 26.23
N ARG A 311 -1.39 -4.89 25.85
CA ARG A 311 -1.59 -6.18 25.15
C ARG A 311 -2.46 -6.04 23.90
N ALA A 312 -2.43 -4.87 23.28
CA ALA A 312 -3.23 -4.55 22.12
C ALA A 312 -2.38 -4.57 20.84
N ALA A 313 -2.95 -5.08 19.76
CA ALA A 313 -2.45 -4.85 18.42
C ALA A 313 -3.02 -3.54 17.90
N VAL A 314 -2.17 -2.53 17.72
CA VAL A 314 -2.56 -1.19 17.27
C VAL A 314 -2.24 -1.04 15.79
N PRO A 315 -3.26 -1.00 14.90
CA PRO A 315 -3.05 -0.81 13.46
C PRO A 315 -2.47 0.58 13.15
N LEU A 316 -1.37 0.62 12.40
CA LEU A 316 -0.79 1.85 11.86
C LEU A 316 -1.31 2.16 10.45
N ALA A 317 -1.44 1.13 9.59
CA ALA A 317 -1.91 1.28 8.22
C ALA A 317 -2.57 -0.01 7.72
N ARG A 318 -3.68 0.12 6.98
CA ARG A 318 -4.36 -1.01 6.30
C ARG A 318 -4.23 -0.87 4.79
N LEU A 319 -3.79 -1.93 4.13
CA LEU A 319 -3.55 -2.02 2.69
C LEU A 319 -4.59 -2.97 2.07
N SER A 320 -5.31 -2.51 1.05
CA SER A 320 -6.45 -3.23 0.45
C SER A 320 -6.40 -3.27 -1.09
N ASP A 321 -5.19 -3.24 -1.67
CA ASP A 321 -5.00 -3.29 -3.14
C ASP A 321 -5.17 -4.70 -3.73
N HIS A 322 -5.10 -5.74 -2.91
CA HIS A 322 -5.27 -7.12 -3.36
C HIS A 322 -6.72 -7.41 -3.76
N ILE A 323 -6.90 -8.13 -4.86
CA ILE A 323 -8.23 -8.55 -5.34
C ILE A 323 -8.64 -9.94 -4.85
N SER A 324 -7.75 -10.61 -4.12
CA SER A 324 -7.91 -11.97 -3.59
C SER A 324 -7.08 -12.12 -2.31
N SER A 325 -7.06 -13.32 -1.72
CA SER A 325 -6.36 -13.56 -0.44
C SER A 325 -4.87 -13.24 -0.56
N VAL A 326 -4.34 -12.56 0.45
CA VAL A 326 -2.90 -12.34 0.59
C VAL A 326 -2.35 -13.53 1.36
N ARG A 327 -1.27 -14.15 0.88
CA ARG A 327 -0.75 -15.43 1.42
C ARG A 327 0.65 -15.30 1.99
N THR A 328 1.42 -14.32 1.53
CA THR A 328 2.83 -14.23 1.89
C THR A 328 3.31 -12.78 1.83
N LEU A 329 4.23 -12.47 2.73
CA LEU A 329 4.89 -11.18 2.84
C LEU A 329 6.40 -11.38 2.78
N ALA A 330 7.08 -10.46 2.11
CA ALA A 330 8.53 -10.36 2.14
C ALA A 330 8.92 -8.88 2.33
N PHE A 331 9.94 -8.63 3.14
CA PHE A 331 10.37 -7.28 3.48
C PHE A 331 11.87 -7.11 3.27
N THR A 332 12.29 -5.93 2.84
CA THR A 332 13.70 -5.56 2.75
C THR A 332 13.89 -4.11 3.19
N VAL A 333 14.86 -3.90 4.08
CA VAL A 333 15.21 -2.56 4.57
C VAL A 333 15.78 -1.73 3.42
N GLY A 334 15.36 -0.48 3.32
CA GLY A 334 15.84 0.45 2.32
C GLY A 334 17.29 0.89 2.60
N PRO A 335 18.02 1.42 1.60
CA PRO A 335 19.22 2.18 1.89
C PRO A 335 18.84 3.35 2.81
N ARG A 336 19.58 3.53 3.91
CA ARG A 336 19.43 4.68 4.80
C ARG A 336 19.89 5.91 4.02
N ASP A 337 18.95 6.76 3.61
CA ASP A 337 19.27 8.05 2.99
C ASP A 337 19.91 8.97 4.05
N GLU A 338 20.96 9.71 3.69
CA GLU A 338 21.76 10.56 4.61
C GLU A 338 21.00 11.76 5.22
N GLY A 339 19.68 11.86 5.00
CA GLY A 339 18.79 12.87 5.59
C GLY A 339 17.78 12.33 6.61
N PHE A 340 17.76 11.02 6.87
CA PHE A 340 16.85 10.41 7.86
C PHE A 340 17.53 10.25 9.21
N GLY A 341 16.76 10.43 10.29
CA GLY A 341 17.23 10.19 11.66
C GLY A 341 17.73 8.75 11.80
N HIS A 342 18.70 8.55 12.69
CA HIS A 342 19.27 7.23 12.98
C HIS A 342 18.24 6.21 13.54
N GLU A 343 17.02 6.66 13.84
CA GLU A 343 15.97 6.00 14.63
C GLU A 343 14.72 5.59 13.81
N ASP A 344 14.65 5.94 12.51
CA ASP A 344 13.49 5.66 11.65
C ASP A 344 13.60 4.33 10.88
N LEU A 345 12.48 3.62 10.75
CA LEU A 345 12.40 2.37 10.00
C LEU A 345 11.88 2.62 8.58
N SER A 346 12.70 2.33 7.56
CA SER A 346 12.27 2.42 6.16
C SER A 346 12.61 1.17 5.35
N GLY A 347 11.69 0.72 4.52
CA GLY A 347 11.91 -0.43 3.66
C GLY A 347 10.81 -0.67 2.63
N LEU A 348 11.02 -1.70 1.80
CA LEU A 348 10.04 -2.18 0.85
C LEU A 348 9.35 -3.43 1.38
N LEU A 349 8.03 -3.36 1.41
CA LEU A 349 7.14 -4.48 1.68
C LEU A 349 6.61 -5.03 0.35
N PHE A 350 6.69 -6.34 0.18
CA PHE A 350 6.05 -7.08 -0.89
C PHE A 350 4.97 -7.95 -0.28
N SER A 351 3.75 -7.88 -0.81
CA SER A 351 2.66 -8.77 -0.46
C SER A 351 2.14 -9.48 -1.69
N ALA A 352 1.90 -10.79 -1.57
CA ALA A 352 1.43 -11.61 -2.68
C ALA A 352 0.47 -12.70 -2.24
N GLY A 353 -0.29 -13.24 -3.20
CA GLY A 353 -1.22 -14.32 -2.92
C GLY A 353 -2.03 -14.74 -4.14
N GLY A 354 -3.36 -14.76 -3.98
CA GLY A 354 -4.29 -15.18 -5.01
C GLY A 354 -4.19 -14.36 -6.30
N ARG A 355 -4.67 -14.94 -7.41
CA ARG A 355 -4.68 -14.32 -8.74
C ARG A 355 -3.30 -13.93 -9.27
N ALA A 356 -2.25 -14.59 -8.78
CA ALA A 356 -0.86 -14.31 -9.11
C ALA A 356 -0.56 -12.80 -9.06
N GLN A 357 -1.02 -12.15 -7.98
CA GLN A 357 -0.83 -10.71 -7.73
C GLN A 357 0.32 -10.49 -6.73
N ILE A 358 1.16 -9.50 -7.03
CA ILE A 358 2.17 -8.95 -6.11
C ILE A 358 1.96 -7.45 -6.03
N GLU A 359 1.91 -6.93 -4.81
CA GLU A 359 1.90 -5.49 -4.52
C GLU A 359 3.17 -5.11 -3.76
N CYS A 360 3.75 -3.96 -4.12
CA CYS A 360 4.95 -3.44 -3.50
C CYS A 360 4.68 -2.05 -2.91
N TYR A 361 5.07 -1.88 -1.65
CA TYR A 361 4.91 -0.64 -0.90
C TYR A 361 6.24 -0.21 -0.29
N ARG A 362 6.48 1.09 -0.27
CA ARG A 362 7.52 1.70 0.56
C ARG A 362 6.90 2.13 1.88
N LEU A 363 7.47 1.65 2.97
CA LEU A 363 7.06 1.97 4.33
C LEU A 363 8.09 2.91 4.95
N LEU A 364 7.60 3.88 5.71
CA LEU A 364 8.38 4.74 6.57
C LEU A 364 7.67 4.83 7.91
N CYS A 365 8.27 4.24 8.95
CA CYS A 365 7.77 4.28 10.31
C CYS A 365 8.67 5.18 11.15
N THR A 366 8.07 6.15 11.83
CA THR A 366 8.75 7.17 12.63
C THR A 366 8.08 7.31 13.98
N ALA A 367 8.80 7.79 14.98
CA ALA A 367 8.21 8.13 16.27
C ALA A 367 7.12 9.22 16.12
N ASP A 368 5.98 9.02 16.79
CA ASP A 368 4.89 9.98 16.87
C ASP A 368 4.27 9.95 18.28
N THR A 369 4.82 10.76 19.18
CA THR A 369 4.39 10.84 20.58
C THR A 369 3.00 11.45 20.77
N ALA A 370 2.40 12.05 19.72
CA ALA A 370 1.04 12.55 19.75
C ALA A 370 0.00 11.45 19.47
N SER A 371 0.42 10.32 18.92
CA SER A 371 -0.44 9.18 18.59
C SER A 371 -0.50 8.17 19.75
N GLU A 372 -1.63 7.45 19.86
CA GLU A 372 -1.78 6.35 20.82
C GLU A 372 -0.79 5.20 20.58
N SER A 373 -0.41 4.98 19.32
CA SER A 373 0.57 3.94 18.93
C SER A 373 2.02 4.32 19.20
N ALA A 374 2.31 5.58 19.54
CA ALA A 374 3.66 6.16 19.64
C ALA A 374 4.50 6.12 18.33
N VAL A 375 3.98 5.51 17.27
CA VAL A 375 4.61 5.30 15.97
C VAL A 375 3.62 5.67 14.88
N ALA A 376 4.06 6.48 13.92
CA ALA A 376 3.33 6.75 12.69
C ALA A 376 3.91 5.90 11.54
N CYS A 377 3.07 5.49 10.58
CA CYS A 377 3.51 4.77 9.38
C CYS A 377 3.00 5.48 8.13
N GLN A 378 3.92 5.98 7.31
CA GLN A 378 3.64 6.45 5.96
C GLN A 378 3.80 5.30 4.97
N VAL A 379 2.83 5.17 4.06
CA VAL A 379 2.82 4.14 3.03
C VAL A 379 2.78 4.79 1.65
N ILE A 380 3.65 4.32 0.76
CA ILE A 380 3.67 4.70 -0.65
C ILE A 380 3.53 3.43 -1.49
N HIS A 381 2.53 3.38 -2.36
CA HIS A 381 2.39 2.31 -3.35
C HIS A 381 3.45 2.49 -4.45
N VAL A 382 4.33 1.50 -4.60
CA VAL A 382 5.48 1.56 -5.52
C VAL A 382 5.17 0.87 -6.84
N ALA A 383 4.70 -0.38 -6.80
CA ALA A 383 4.46 -1.15 -8.01
C ALA A 383 3.44 -2.27 -7.79
N SER A 384 2.78 -2.69 -8.87
CA SER A 384 1.90 -3.85 -8.89
C SER A 384 2.23 -4.78 -10.05
N HIS A 385 2.15 -6.07 -9.80
CA HIS A 385 2.28 -7.13 -10.80
C HIS A 385 1.09 -8.06 -10.73
N ARG A 386 0.60 -8.49 -11.90
CA ARG A 386 -0.39 -9.57 -12.01
C ARG A 386 -0.13 -10.34 -13.29
N LEU A 387 -0.01 -11.67 -13.19
CA LEU A 387 0.43 -12.53 -14.30
C LEU A 387 -0.48 -12.42 -15.54
N ASP A 388 -1.78 -12.24 -15.34
CA ASP A 388 -2.79 -12.18 -16.39
C ASP A 388 -3.10 -10.75 -16.89
N LYS A 389 -2.31 -9.73 -16.53
CA LYS A 389 -2.61 -8.33 -16.91
C LYS A 389 -2.71 -8.14 -18.43
N HIS A 390 -1.84 -8.81 -19.19
CA HIS A 390 -1.89 -8.85 -20.65
C HIS A 390 -3.16 -9.48 -21.20
N TRP A 391 -3.67 -10.52 -20.54
CA TRP A 391 -4.92 -11.17 -20.94
C TRP A 391 -6.09 -10.20 -20.93
N GLU A 392 -6.22 -9.40 -19.87
CA GLU A 392 -7.32 -8.47 -19.72
C GLU A 392 -7.31 -7.35 -20.77
N GLN A 393 -6.14 -6.99 -21.28
CA GLN A 393 -5.97 -5.96 -22.32
C GLN A 393 -6.30 -6.46 -23.74
N LYS A 394 -6.44 -7.77 -23.96
CA LYS A 394 -6.78 -8.33 -25.29
C LYS A 394 -8.23 -8.02 -25.69
N LYS A 395 -8.42 -7.31 -26.82
CA LYS A 395 -9.76 -6.97 -27.38
C LYS A 395 -10.68 -8.19 -27.61
N ASN A 396 -10.12 -9.36 -27.93
CA ASN A 396 -10.87 -10.59 -28.25
C ASN A 396 -10.79 -11.65 -27.12
N ARG A 397 -10.59 -11.25 -25.86
CA ARG A 397 -10.42 -12.17 -24.72
C ARG A 397 -11.55 -13.20 -24.55
N HIS A 398 -12.77 -12.88 -24.98
CA HIS A 398 -13.92 -13.79 -24.90
C HIS A 398 -13.84 -14.99 -25.87
N LYS A 399 -12.88 -14.98 -26.82
CA LYS A 399 -12.67 -16.05 -27.81
C LYS A 399 -11.46 -16.94 -27.50
N LEU A 400 -10.73 -16.64 -26.42
CA LEU A 400 -9.49 -17.30 -26.08
C LEU A 400 -9.67 -17.96 -24.69
N VAL A 401 -8.93 -19.03 -24.39
CA VAL A 401 -8.86 -19.60 -23.03
C VAL A 401 -7.87 -18.82 -22.18
N LYS A 402 -8.30 -18.37 -20.99
CA LYS A 402 -7.42 -17.73 -20.00
C LYS A 402 -6.55 -18.82 -19.38
N MET A 403 -5.25 -18.77 -19.66
CA MET A 403 -4.28 -19.62 -18.95
C MET A 403 -4.15 -19.11 -17.51
N ASP A 404 -4.06 -20.04 -16.56
CA ASP A 404 -3.71 -19.78 -15.15
C ASP A 404 -4.63 -18.81 -14.37
N PRO A 405 -5.97 -18.90 -14.48
CA PRO A 405 -6.90 -17.95 -13.84
C PRO A 405 -6.88 -17.99 -12.29
N GLU A 406 -6.31 -19.04 -11.71
CA GLU A 406 -6.35 -19.34 -10.28
C GLU A 406 -4.97 -19.54 -9.65
N THR A 407 -3.88 -19.29 -10.38
CA THR A 407 -2.52 -19.39 -9.83
C THR A 407 -2.36 -18.46 -8.62
N ARG A 408 -1.69 -18.97 -7.60
CA ARG A 408 -1.41 -18.27 -6.35
C ARG A 408 0.09 -18.24 -6.12
N TYR A 409 0.59 -17.11 -5.64
CA TYR A 409 1.92 -17.06 -5.05
C TYR A 409 1.82 -17.55 -3.61
N MET A 410 2.49 -18.67 -3.33
CA MET A 410 2.43 -19.39 -2.05
C MET A 410 3.44 -18.84 -1.03
N SER A 411 4.60 -18.40 -1.51
CA SER A 411 5.69 -17.88 -0.69
C SER A 411 6.54 -16.91 -1.50
N LEU A 412 7.02 -15.86 -0.83
CA LEU A 412 7.93 -14.86 -1.39
C LEU A 412 9.24 -14.82 -0.59
N SER A 413 10.35 -14.55 -1.29
CA SER A 413 11.64 -14.30 -0.66
C SER A 413 12.41 -13.20 -1.42
N VAL A 414 12.87 -12.17 -0.72
CA VAL A 414 13.73 -11.13 -1.32
C VAL A 414 15.12 -11.71 -1.53
N VAL A 415 15.69 -11.53 -2.73
CA VAL A 415 17.04 -11.99 -3.04
C VAL A 415 18.07 -11.02 -2.41
N PRO A 416 18.88 -11.48 -1.44
CA PRO A 416 19.80 -10.63 -0.72
C PRO A 416 20.97 -10.14 -1.58
N GLY A 417 21.57 -9.00 -1.23
CA GLY A 417 22.83 -8.51 -1.82
C GLY A 417 22.74 -7.82 -3.19
N THR A 418 21.55 -7.78 -3.80
CA THR A 418 21.31 -7.22 -5.14
C THR A 418 21.44 -5.70 -5.24
N SER A 419 21.36 -4.98 -4.10
CA SER A 419 21.43 -3.51 -4.02
C SER A 419 22.86 -2.94 -3.89
N THR A 420 23.92 -3.76 -3.97
CA THR A 420 25.30 -3.28 -3.76
C THR A 420 25.90 -2.62 -4.99
N LYS A 421 26.82 -1.66 -4.78
CA LYS A 421 27.44 -0.69 -5.74
C LYS A 421 28.03 -1.25 -7.06
N GLN A 422 27.89 -2.54 -7.35
CA GLN A 422 28.42 -3.19 -8.55
C GLN A 422 27.38 -3.34 -9.68
N LEU A 423 26.08 -3.20 -9.42
CA LEU A 423 25.08 -3.12 -10.49
C LEU A 423 24.82 -1.64 -10.88
N PRO A 424 24.83 -1.29 -12.19
CA PRO A 424 24.65 0.09 -12.66
C PRO A 424 23.29 0.71 -12.30
N THR A 425 22.29 -0.10 -11.95
CA THR A 425 20.99 0.34 -11.42
C THR A 425 20.56 -0.57 -10.26
N PRO A 426 19.97 -0.05 -9.17
CA PRO A 426 19.62 -0.84 -7.99
C PRO A 426 18.31 -1.60 -8.24
N TRP A 427 18.37 -2.64 -9.06
CA TRP A 427 17.30 -3.62 -9.16
C TRP A 427 17.20 -4.40 -7.86
N LYS A 428 15.97 -4.60 -7.38
CA LYS A 428 15.68 -5.52 -6.27
C LYS A 428 15.01 -6.76 -6.84
N PHE A 429 15.49 -7.93 -6.48
CA PHE A 429 14.95 -9.20 -6.98
C PHE A 429 14.15 -9.94 -5.91
N LEU A 430 13.11 -10.64 -6.36
CA LEU A 430 12.17 -11.38 -5.52
C LEU A 430 11.95 -12.77 -6.14
N ALA A 431 12.08 -13.82 -5.36
CA ALA A 431 11.68 -15.17 -5.74
C ALA A 431 10.26 -15.47 -5.24
N ALA A 432 9.48 -16.20 -6.04
CA ALA A 432 8.12 -16.62 -5.71
C ALA A 432 7.92 -18.12 -5.95
N ALA A 433 7.36 -18.79 -4.94
CA ALA A 433 6.80 -20.13 -5.05
C ALA A 433 5.37 -20.03 -5.59
N CYS A 434 5.02 -20.86 -6.58
CA CYS A 434 3.72 -20.77 -7.24
C CYS A 434 2.92 -22.08 -7.17
N SER A 435 1.60 -21.94 -7.08
CA SER A 435 0.68 -23.08 -7.01
C SER A 435 0.60 -23.90 -8.30
N ASP A 436 1.02 -23.34 -9.43
CA ASP A 436 1.14 -24.00 -10.73
C ASP A 436 2.41 -24.85 -10.87
N GLY A 437 3.21 -24.93 -9.80
CA GLY A 437 4.44 -25.70 -9.75
C GLY A 437 5.66 -25.02 -10.35
N SER A 438 5.57 -23.71 -10.55
CA SER A 438 6.71 -22.91 -10.97
C SER A 438 7.44 -22.20 -9.83
N VAL A 439 8.71 -21.91 -10.06
CA VAL A 439 9.52 -20.96 -9.31
C VAL A 439 9.76 -19.77 -10.23
N ARG A 440 9.43 -18.56 -9.76
CA ARG A 440 9.53 -17.33 -10.56
C ARG A 440 10.42 -16.29 -9.89
N ILE A 441 11.19 -15.55 -10.67
CA ILE A 441 12.02 -14.43 -10.23
C ILE A 441 11.46 -13.14 -10.81
N PHE A 442 11.27 -12.13 -9.97
CA PHE A 442 10.82 -10.79 -10.36
C PHE A 442 11.93 -9.77 -10.11
N GLY A 443 12.03 -8.77 -10.98
CA GLY A 443 12.88 -7.60 -10.83
C GLY A 443 12.04 -6.34 -10.61
N LEU A 444 12.32 -5.61 -9.54
CA LEU A 444 11.75 -4.30 -9.24
C LEU A 444 12.74 -3.20 -9.62
N LEU A 445 12.29 -2.29 -10.48
CA LEU A 445 12.92 -0.99 -10.69
C LEU A 445 12.08 0.09 -10.02
N GLU A 446 12.54 0.52 -8.86
CA GLU A 446 11.79 1.43 -8.00
C GLU A 446 11.58 2.82 -8.64
N ALA A 447 12.62 3.38 -9.27
CA ALA A 447 12.52 4.67 -9.97
C ALA A 447 11.47 4.67 -11.09
N ALA A 448 11.28 3.52 -11.75
CA ALA A 448 10.28 3.35 -12.80
C ALA A 448 8.93 2.82 -12.27
N ARG A 449 8.81 2.56 -10.96
CA ARG A 449 7.61 1.98 -10.33
C ARG A 449 7.13 0.71 -11.05
N LYS A 450 8.08 -0.14 -11.46
CA LYS A 450 7.83 -1.28 -12.34
C LYS A 450 8.37 -2.58 -11.75
N LEU A 451 7.48 -3.56 -11.62
CA LEU A 451 7.79 -4.93 -11.21
C LEU A 451 7.58 -5.87 -12.41
N VAL A 452 8.62 -6.61 -12.79
CA VAL A 452 8.66 -7.41 -14.03
C VAL A 452 9.06 -8.85 -13.70
N LEU A 453 8.40 -9.83 -14.32
CA LEU A 453 8.82 -11.23 -14.28
C LEU A 453 10.07 -11.40 -15.15
N VAL A 454 11.18 -11.83 -14.56
CA VAL A 454 12.48 -11.90 -15.24
C VAL A 454 12.93 -13.31 -15.56
N ALA A 455 12.55 -14.31 -14.75
CA ALA A 455 12.88 -15.70 -14.99
C ALA A 455 11.85 -16.64 -14.38
N GLU A 456 11.70 -17.84 -14.94
CA GLU A 456 10.84 -18.89 -14.40
C GLU A 456 11.35 -20.31 -14.69
N SER A 457 10.93 -21.27 -13.86
CA SER A 457 11.10 -22.70 -14.13
C SER A 457 9.91 -23.49 -13.59
N PHE A 458 9.56 -24.56 -14.28
CA PHE A 458 8.48 -25.49 -13.94
C PHE A 458 9.03 -26.85 -13.46
N TYR A 459 10.27 -26.90 -12.95
CA TYR A 459 10.93 -28.16 -12.56
C TYR A 459 10.08 -29.08 -11.67
N HIS A 460 9.40 -28.54 -10.66
CA HIS A 460 8.66 -29.32 -9.68
C HIS A 460 7.44 -30.03 -10.26
N GLN A 461 6.79 -29.46 -11.29
CA GLN A 461 5.54 -29.98 -11.89
C GLN A 461 4.36 -30.14 -10.89
N ARG A 462 4.56 -29.71 -9.64
CA ARG A 462 3.67 -29.78 -8.48
C ARG A 462 3.79 -28.48 -7.71
N CYS A 463 2.74 -28.09 -7.00
CA CYS A 463 2.68 -26.82 -6.26
C CYS A 463 3.94 -26.60 -5.41
N VAL A 464 4.60 -25.46 -5.61
CA VAL A 464 5.73 -25.02 -4.79
C VAL A 464 5.17 -24.24 -3.60
N LEU A 465 5.49 -24.67 -2.39
CA LEU A 465 4.92 -24.16 -1.15
C LEU A 465 5.79 -23.08 -0.50
N LYS A 466 7.11 -23.28 -0.45
CA LYS A 466 8.07 -22.35 0.16
C LYS A 466 9.25 -22.07 -0.75
N VAL A 467 9.74 -20.84 -0.72
CA VAL A 467 11.01 -20.43 -1.33
C VAL A 467 11.82 -19.59 -0.36
N GLU A 468 13.14 -19.73 -0.42
CA GLU A 468 14.05 -18.93 0.38
C GLU A 468 15.37 -18.68 -0.36
N ALA A 469 15.66 -17.40 -0.62
CA ALA A 469 16.88 -16.96 -1.27
C ALA A 469 17.96 -16.62 -0.24
N PHE A 470 19.21 -16.96 -0.54
CA PHE A 470 20.36 -16.68 0.31
C PHE A 470 21.58 -16.31 -0.54
N LEU A 471 22.52 -15.58 0.06
CA LEU A 471 23.75 -15.13 -0.60
C LEU A 471 24.93 -15.89 -0.01
N HIS A 472 25.71 -16.54 -0.87
CA HIS A 472 27.02 -17.06 -0.49
C HIS A 472 28.12 -16.11 -0.94
N THR A 473 29.05 -15.79 -0.02
CA THR A 473 30.21 -14.96 -0.31
C THR A 473 31.48 -15.68 0.13
N TRP A 474 32.39 -15.96 -0.82
CA TRP A 474 33.69 -16.50 -0.48
C TRP A 474 34.64 -15.41 0.04
N ALA A 475 35.71 -15.82 0.73
CA ALA A 475 36.74 -14.90 1.23
C ALA A 475 37.39 -14.03 0.12
N GLY A 476 37.37 -14.50 -1.13
CA GLY A 476 37.84 -13.74 -2.30
C GLY A 476 36.89 -12.64 -2.80
N GLY A 477 35.70 -12.48 -2.17
CA GLY A 477 34.68 -11.50 -2.54
C GLY A 477 33.70 -11.98 -3.62
N ASP A 478 33.92 -13.16 -4.21
CA ASP A 478 32.99 -13.78 -5.14
C ASP A 478 31.66 -14.09 -4.46
N ARG A 479 30.57 -13.80 -5.16
CA ARG A 479 29.20 -13.94 -4.66
C ARG A 479 28.38 -14.90 -5.51
N ARG A 480 27.51 -15.68 -4.88
CA ARG A 480 26.46 -16.46 -5.52
C ARG A 480 25.11 -16.23 -4.86
N HIS A 481 24.14 -15.90 -5.68
CA HIS A 481 22.73 -15.85 -5.29
C HIS A 481 22.17 -17.26 -5.44
N LEU A 482 21.81 -17.87 -4.32
CA LEU A 482 21.26 -19.20 -4.27
C LEU A 482 19.79 -19.13 -3.84
N LEU A 483 19.02 -20.11 -4.29
CA LEU A 483 17.60 -20.23 -3.97
C LEU A 483 17.30 -21.65 -3.54
N CYS A 484 16.46 -21.79 -2.54
CA CYS A 484 15.83 -23.04 -2.15
C CYS A 484 14.34 -22.96 -2.48
N SER A 485 13.77 -24.04 -3.00
CA SER A 485 12.34 -24.17 -3.27
C SER A 485 11.85 -25.53 -2.79
N ALA A 486 10.71 -25.56 -2.11
CA ALA A 486 10.14 -26.77 -1.55
C ALA A 486 8.70 -26.99 -2.02
N ALA A 487 8.35 -28.22 -2.39
CA ALA A 487 7.10 -28.54 -3.08
C ALA A 487 6.20 -29.53 -2.30
N THR A 488 5.00 -29.77 -2.84
CA THR A 488 3.99 -30.67 -2.25
C THR A 488 4.38 -32.15 -2.25
N ASP A 489 5.43 -32.53 -2.97
CA ASP A 489 5.93 -33.91 -3.05
C ASP A 489 7.05 -34.21 -2.05
N GLY A 490 7.35 -33.26 -1.14
CA GLY A 490 8.39 -33.40 -0.13
C GLY A 490 9.82 -33.15 -0.63
N SER A 491 9.96 -32.73 -1.89
CA SER A 491 11.25 -32.36 -2.47
C SER A 491 11.67 -30.94 -2.11
N ILE A 492 12.98 -30.76 -1.94
CA ILE A 492 13.64 -29.47 -1.73
C ILE A 492 14.73 -29.34 -2.79
N ALA A 493 14.54 -28.41 -3.74
CA ALA A 493 15.46 -28.14 -4.83
C ALA A 493 16.26 -26.86 -4.59
N PHE A 494 17.55 -26.91 -4.88
CA PHE A 494 18.49 -25.80 -4.70
C PHE A 494 19.01 -25.30 -6.05
N TRP A 495 19.04 -23.99 -6.23
CA TRP A 495 19.30 -23.35 -7.52
C TRP A 495 20.42 -22.32 -7.41
N ASP A 496 21.22 -22.19 -8.46
CA ASP A 496 22.06 -21.00 -8.67
C ASP A 496 21.30 -20.02 -9.55
N ILE A 497 20.90 -18.89 -8.98
CA ILE A 497 20.17 -17.83 -9.72
C ILE A 497 21.08 -16.67 -10.10
N THR A 498 22.41 -16.80 -9.90
CA THR A 498 23.38 -15.73 -10.19
C THR A 498 23.42 -15.38 -11.67
N GLY A 499 23.52 -16.39 -12.54
CA GLY A 499 23.50 -16.22 -14.00
C GLY A 499 22.19 -15.59 -14.48
N PRO A 500 21.03 -16.20 -14.19
CA PRO A 500 19.73 -15.64 -14.56
C PRO A 500 19.49 -14.20 -14.10
N ILE A 501 19.93 -13.83 -12.89
CA ILE A 501 19.83 -12.44 -12.40
C ILE A 501 20.70 -11.50 -13.24
N LYS A 502 21.95 -11.88 -13.53
CA LYS A 502 22.86 -11.05 -14.34
C LYS A 502 22.31 -10.85 -15.75
N ASP A 503 21.87 -11.92 -16.39
CA ASP A 503 21.30 -11.87 -17.74
C ASP A 503 20.01 -11.05 -17.78
N ALA A 504 19.19 -11.13 -16.72
CA ALA A 504 18.00 -10.31 -16.58
C ALA A 504 18.37 -8.82 -16.50
N VAL A 505 19.37 -8.44 -15.72
CA VAL A 505 19.85 -7.05 -15.60
C VAL A 505 20.34 -6.53 -16.96
N ASP A 506 21.15 -7.31 -17.66
CA ASP A 506 21.67 -6.95 -18.98
C ASP A 506 20.53 -6.76 -20.00
N THR A 507 19.55 -7.67 -19.99
CA THR A 507 18.36 -7.58 -20.84
C THR A 507 17.52 -6.35 -20.52
N LEU A 508 17.28 -6.08 -19.23
CA LEU A 508 16.48 -4.95 -18.76
C LEU A 508 17.13 -3.61 -19.07
N HIS A 509 18.46 -3.55 -19.12
CA HIS A 509 19.19 -2.34 -19.55
C HIS A 509 19.08 -2.08 -21.06
N GLN A 510 19.01 -3.13 -21.88
CA GLN A 510 18.99 -3.02 -23.34
C GLN A 510 17.58 -2.91 -23.92
N ALA A 511 16.57 -3.43 -23.23
CA ALA A 511 15.22 -3.56 -23.76
C ALA A 511 14.44 -2.23 -23.77
N LYS A 512 13.92 -1.84 -24.95
CA LYS A 512 12.87 -0.80 -25.11
C LYS A 512 11.44 -1.37 -25.08
N GLY A 513 11.28 -2.67 -24.79
CA GLY A 513 10.02 -3.40 -24.92
C GLY A 513 9.66 -4.26 -23.70
N GLU A 514 8.70 -5.17 -23.87
CA GLU A 514 8.30 -6.14 -22.84
C GLU A 514 9.31 -7.28 -22.76
N MET A 515 9.75 -7.59 -21.54
CA MET A 515 10.69 -8.67 -21.26
C MET A 515 9.97 -10.02 -21.35
N GLN A 516 10.58 -10.98 -22.05
CA GLN A 516 10.20 -12.38 -21.94
C GLN A 516 10.97 -13.02 -20.78
N PRO A 517 10.32 -13.84 -19.93
CA PRO A 517 11.00 -14.51 -18.83
C PRO A 517 12.11 -15.43 -19.35
N LEU A 518 13.28 -15.35 -18.74
CA LEU A 518 14.38 -16.30 -18.95
C LEU A 518 14.02 -17.65 -18.30
N ALA A 519 14.56 -18.75 -18.83
CA ALA A 519 14.46 -20.04 -18.14
C ALA A 519 15.44 -20.05 -16.96
N LEU A 520 15.01 -20.51 -15.78
CA LEU A 520 15.97 -20.87 -14.72
C LEU A 520 16.66 -22.18 -15.11
N ASP A 521 17.95 -22.26 -14.83
CA ASP A 521 18.76 -23.46 -15.03
C ASP A 521 18.26 -24.63 -14.18
N THR A 522 18.76 -25.83 -14.46
CA THR A 522 18.46 -27.01 -13.64
C THR A 522 18.96 -26.82 -12.19
N PRO A 523 18.23 -27.32 -11.18
CA PRO A 523 18.70 -27.29 -9.80
C PRO A 523 20.11 -27.92 -9.66
N LEU A 524 20.92 -27.34 -8.79
CA LEU A 524 22.23 -27.87 -8.41
C LEU A 524 22.13 -29.20 -7.67
N VAL A 525 21.13 -29.32 -6.80
CA VAL A 525 20.82 -30.53 -6.03
C VAL A 525 19.36 -30.52 -5.61
N THR A 526 18.75 -31.70 -5.58
CA THR A 526 17.40 -31.92 -5.06
C THR A 526 17.45 -32.97 -3.95
N VAL A 527 16.89 -32.64 -2.80
CA VAL A 527 16.79 -33.52 -1.63
C VAL A 527 15.34 -33.94 -1.44
N MET A 528 15.09 -35.24 -1.37
CA MET A 528 13.80 -35.79 -0.93
C MET A 528 13.77 -35.78 0.59
N ALA A 529 13.29 -34.69 1.18
CA ALA A 529 13.35 -34.43 2.62
C ALA A 529 12.16 -35.05 3.37
N HIS A 530 10.99 -35.11 2.73
CA HIS A 530 9.73 -35.51 3.35
C HIS A 530 8.89 -36.42 2.45
N SER A 531 7.85 -37.04 3.02
CA SER A 531 6.91 -37.86 2.28
C SER A 531 5.70 -37.10 1.73
N CYS A 532 5.48 -35.88 2.24
CA CYS A 532 4.38 -34.98 1.90
C CYS A 532 4.89 -33.54 1.75
N GLY A 533 3.98 -32.57 1.59
CA GLY A 533 4.33 -31.19 1.28
C GLY A 533 5.16 -30.49 2.36
N VAL A 534 6.12 -29.69 1.92
CA VAL A 534 7.00 -28.89 2.78
C VAL A 534 6.38 -27.51 3.05
N ASN A 535 5.78 -27.34 4.23
CA ASN A 535 5.06 -26.10 4.59
C ASN A 535 5.90 -25.06 5.28
N SER A 536 7.07 -25.41 5.78
CA SER A 536 7.97 -24.47 6.44
C SER A 536 9.41 -24.75 6.02
N LEU A 537 10.17 -23.67 5.86
CA LEU A 537 11.53 -23.68 5.36
C LEU A 537 12.29 -22.52 6.00
N HIS A 538 13.51 -22.80 6.47
CA HIS A 538 14.41 -21.78 6.99
C HIS A 538 15.87 -22.12 6.67
N ILE A 539 16.65 -21.13 6.24
CA ILE A 539 18.09 -21.25 5.97
C ILE A 539 18.87 -20.40 6.97
N HIS A 540 19.92 -20.99 7.56
CA HIS A 540 20.80 -20.30 8.48
C HIS A 540 22.26 -20.54 8.10
N GLU A 541 23.02 -19.45 7.91
CA GLU A 541 24.45 -19.52 7.67
C GLU A 541 25.20 -19.80 8.96
N THR A 542 26.12 -20.76 8.92
CA THR A 542 27.00 -21.09 10.04
C THR A 542 28.30 -20.28 9.95
N PRO A 543 29.03 -20.09 11.08
CA PRO A 543 30.31 -19.39 11.08
C PRO A 543 31.40 -19.99 10.16
N LYS A 544 31.20 -21.21 9.66
CA LYS A 544 32.11 -21.91 8.74
C LYS A 544 31.75 -21.67 7.26
N GLY A 545 30.80 -20.79 6.94
CA GLY A 545 30.34 -20.55 5.56
C GLY A 545 29.50 -21.70 4.98
N ARG A 546 28.91 -22.53 5.85
CA ARG A 546 27.98 -23.62 5.50
C ARG A 546 26.55 -23.24 5.87
N TYR A 547 25.56 -23.88 5.27
CA TYR A 547 24.15 -23.53 5.47
C TYR A 547 23.37 -24.67 6.10
N LEU A 548 22.72 -24.40 7.23
CA LEU A 548 21.71 -25.29 7.80
C LEU A 548 20.37 -24.96 7.19
N VAL A 549 19.75 -25.95 6.55
CA VAL A 549 18.42 -25.84 5.98
C VAL A 549 17.48 -26.72 6.78
N ALA A 550 16.52 -26.10 7.45
CA ALA A 550 15.49 -26.78 8.23
C ALA A 550 14.15 -26.68 7.50
N SER A 551 13.41 -27.78 7.48
CA SER A 551 12.10 -27.88 6.85
C SER A 551 11.10 -28.66 7.71
N GLY A 552 9.84 -28.27 7.63
CA GLY A 552 8.72 -28.94 8.28
C GLY A 552 7.64 -29.29 7.27
N SER A 553 6.95 -30.41 7.50
CA SER A 553 6.07 -31.04 6.50
C SER A 553 4.65 -31.29 7.01
N ASP A 554 3.74 -31.51 6.05
CA ASP A 554 2.37 -32.00 6.25
C ASP A 554 2.29 -33.30 7.08
N ASP A 555 3.31 -34.14 6.98
CA ASP A 555 3.40 -35.43 7.70
C ASP A 555 3.83 -35.31 9.17
N GLY A 556 3.93 -34.07 9.69
CA GLY A 556 4.35 -33.81 11.06
C GLY A 556 5.85 -34.03 11.32
N SER A 557 6.66 -34.26 10.28
CA SER A 557 8.10 -34.44 10.41
C SER A 557 8.90 -33.15 10.25
N ILE A 558 10.10 -33.15 10.83
CA ILE A 558 11.12 -32.11 10.65
C ILE A 558 12.33 -32.74 9.97
N HIS A 559 12.90 -32.03 9.00
CA HIS A 559 14.15 -32.42 8.36
C HIS A 559 15.14 -31.26 8.44
N VAL A 560 16.41 -31.57 8.71
CA VAL A 560 17.51 -30.61 8.75
C VAL A 560 18.64 -31.17 7.91
N CYS A 561 19.19 -30.37 7.00
CA CYS A 561 20.40 -30.72 6.27
C CYS A 561 21.45 -29.62 6.33
N LEU A 562 22.72 -30.02 6.33
CA LEU A 562 23.88 -29.13 6.29
C LEU A 562 24.44 -29.13 4.87
N LEU A 563 24.55 -27.94 4.28
CA LEU A 563 25.03 -27.71 2.93
C LEU A 563 26.36 -26.98 2.92
N GLU A 564 27.23 -27.36 1.99
CA GLU A 564 28.47 -26.66 1.68
C GLU A 564 28.46 -26.21 0.22
N VAL A 565 28.79 -24.93 0.02
CA VAL A 565 28.90 -24.32 -1.31
C VAL A 565 30.35 -24.42 -1.76
N ALA A 566 30.59 -25.17 -2.83
CA ALA A 566 31.90 -25.39 -3.40
C ALA A 566 31.98 -24.84 -4.83
N LEU A 567 33.20 -24.52 -5.26
CA LEU A 567 33.47 -24.27 -6.68
C LEU A 567 33.69 -25.62 -7.38
N GLY A 568 32.90 -25.88 -8.42
CA GLY A 568 32.99 -27.06 -9.26
C GLY A 568 34.36 -27.17 -9.91
N ARG A 569 34.98 -28.33 -9.78
CA ARG A 569 36.35 -28.61 -10.27
C ARG A 569 36.39 -29.20 -11.69
N GLY A 570 35.35 -29.02 -12.51
CA GLY A 570 35.25 -29.64 -13.85
C GLY A 570 34.68 -28.71 -14.93
N GLU A 571 35.43 -28.62 -16.04
CA GLU A 571 35.20 -27.90 -17.31
C GLU A 571 35.10 -26.36 -17.26
N ALA A 572 35.33 -25.73 -18.43
CA ALA A 572 35.98 -24.43 -18.68
C ALA A 572 35.35 -23.16 -18.06
N THR A 573 34.30 -23.30 -17.26
CA THR A 573 33.73 -22.28 -16.37
C THR A 573 33.44 -22.95 -15.03
N ALA A 574 34.17 -22.59 -13.97
CA ALA A 574 33.98 -23.16 -12.63
C ALA A 574 32.55 -22.93 -12.12
N GLY A 575 31.66 -23.89 -12.35
CA GLY A 575 30.26 -23.84 -11.95
C GLY A 575 30.10 -23.97 -10.43
N THR A 576 29.06 -23.37 -9.85
CA THR A 576 28.75 -23.55 -8.41
C THR A 576 28.31 -24.98 -8.17
N CYS A 577 28.80 -25.62 -7.10
CA CYS A 577 28.40 -26.96 -6.68
C CYS A 577 27.89 -26.90 -5.24
N LEU A 578 26.78 -27.58 -4.96
CA LEU A 578 26.24 -27.75 -3.62
C LEU A 578 26.43 -29.19 -3.15
N GLN A 579 27.05 -29.37 -1.99
CA GLN A 579 27.23 -30.68 -1.37
C GLN A 579 26.41 -30.77 -0.08
N VAL A 580 25.65 -31.86 0.05
CA VAL A 580 24.94 -32.17 1.29
C VAL A 580 25.89 -32.96 2.19
N LEU A 581 26.26 -32.37 3.32
CA LEU A 581 27.22 -32.96 4.26
C LEU A 581 26.55 -33.85 5.30
N GLU A 582 25.42 -33.41 5.84
CA GLU A 582 24.69 -34.10 6.89
C GLU A 582 23.18 -33.95 6.67
N GLN A 583 22.42 -34.96 7.05
CA GLN A 583 20.96 -34.97 7.03
C GLN A 583 20.41 -35.60 8.31
N VAL A 584 19.37 -35.01 8.86
CA VAL A 584 18.66 -35.47 10.04
C VAL A 584 17.18 -35.35 9.79
N SER A 585 16.45 -36.44 9.99
CA SER A 585 14.99 -36.43 9.97
C SER A 585 14.46 -36.82 11.34
N MET A 586 13.48 -36.07 11.83
CA MET A 586 12.67 -36.41 12.99
C MET A 586 11.23 -36.68 12.51
N PRO A 587 10.86 -37.95 12.27
CA PRO A 587 9.48 -38.30 11.98
C PRO A 587 8.61 -38.09 13.23
N CYS A 588 7.33 -37.77 13.02
CA CYS A 588 6.38 -37.54 14.11
C CYS A 588 6.87 -36.50 15.14
N ALA A 589 7.56 -35.45 14.67
CA ALA A 589 8.01 -34.35 15.51
C ALA A 589 6.80 -33.61 16.13
N HIS A 590 5.72 -33.52 15.36
CA HIS A 590 4.42 -32.98 15.76
C HIS A 590 3.29 -33.93 15.36
N ALA A 591 2.09 -33.71 15.93
CA ALA A 591 0.90 -34.51 15.64
C ALA A 591 0.14 -34.03 14.38
N ALA A 592 0.52 -32.88 13.82
CA ALA A 592 -0.08 -32.28 12.63
C ALA A 592 0.98 -31.54 11.78
N HIS A 593 0.53 -30.84 10.74
CA HIS A 593 1.35 -30.09 9.79
C HIS A 593 2.31 -29.11 10.50
N VAL A 594 3.60 -29.17 10.16
CA VAL A 594 4.63 -28.25 10.69
C VAL A 594 4.72 -27.02 9.80
N THR A 595 4.00 -25.96 10.17
CA THR A 595 3.89 -24.71 9.40
C THR A 595 4.86 -23.61 9.86
N GLY A 596 5.49 -23.75 11.02
CA GLY A 596 6.55 -22.88 11.51
C GLY A 596 7.86 -23.63 11.74
N ILE A 597 8.95 -23.12 11.18
CA ILE A 597 10.30 -23.61 11.50
C ILE A 597 11.31 -22.45 11.48
N ARG A 598 12.20 -22.39 12.48
CA ARG A 598 13.23 -21.35 12.57
C ARG A 598 14.48 -21.91 13.21
N VAL A 599 15.62 -21.74 12.55
CA VAL A 599 16.94 -22.03 13.13
C VAL A 599 17.38 -20.77 13.88
N LEU A 600 17.33 -20.81 15.21
CA LEU A 600 17.71 -19.68 16.07
C LEU A 600 19.23 -19.58 16.18
N ARG A 601 19.88 -20.73 16.35
CA ARG A 601 21.34 -20.91 16.38
C ARG A 601 21.69 -22.24 15.72
N PRO A 602 22.95 -22.50 15.35
CA PRO A 602 23.34 -23.76 14.72
C PRO A 602 22.96 -25.03 15.53
N ASP A 603 22.86 -24.89 16.86
CA ASP A 603 22.48 -25.95 17.81
C ASP A 603 21.03 -25.84 18.30
N LEU A 604 20.28 -24.80 17.93
CA LEU A 604 18.97 -24.49 18.49
C LEU A 604 17.94 -24.20 17.38
N LEU A 605 16.92 -25.05 17.32
CA LEU A 605 15.84 -24.99 16.33
C LEU A 605 14.49 -24.83 17.05
N LEU A 606 13.62 -24.00 16.50
CA LEU A 606 12.24 -23.84 16.93
C LEU A 606 11.30 -24.36 15.85
N SER A 607 10.26 -25.10 16.23
CA SER A 607 9.19 -25.48 15.31
C SER A 607 7.82 -25.32 15.94
N ALA A 608 6.84 -25.00 15.09
CA ALA A 608 5.46 -24.79 15.46
C ALA A 608 4.55 -25.52 14.46
N SER A 609 3.44 -26.05 14.96
CA SER A 609 2.55 -26.90 14.19
C SER A 609 1.07 -26.57 14.44
N VAL A 610 0.22 -26.99 13.50
CA VAL A 610 -1.24 -26.83 13.57
C VAL A 610 -1.86 -27.52 14.80
N ASP A 611 -1.15 -28.47 15.42
CA ASP A 611 -1.52 -29.07 16.72
C ASP A 611 -1.32 -28.14 17.94
N GLN A 612 -1.02 -26.85 17.68
CA GLN A 612 -0.86 -25.78 18.66
C GLN A 612 0.32 -25.99 19.61
N ARG A 613 1.35 -26.70 19.16
CA ARG A 613 2.59 -26.93 19.92
C ARG A 613 3.76 -26.16 19.33
N LEU A 614 4.45 -25.42 20.21
CA LEU A 614 5.73 -24.79 19.94
C LEU A 614 6.81 -25.61 20.65
N THR A 615 7.72 -26.22 19.89
CA THR A 615 8.78 -27.08 20.43
C THR A 615 10.15 -26.51 20.11
N LEU A 616 10.98 -26.41 21.15
CA LEU A 616 12.39 -26.07 21.07
C LEU A 616 13.22 -27.35 20.97
N TRP A 617 14.15 -27.39 20.03
CA TRP A 617 14.97 -28.56 19.73
C TRP A 617 16.44 -28.23 19.84
N ASN A 618 17.21 -29.16 20.40
CA ASN A 618 18.66 -29.15 20.33
C ASN A 618 19.12 -29.97 19.12
N HIS A 619 19.90 -29.35 18.24
CA HIS A 619 20.55 -30.02 17.12
C HIS A 619 21.99 -30.41 17.52
N ARG A 620 22.24 -31.72 17.68
CA ARG A 620 23.56 -32.25 18.04
C ARG A 620 23.95 -33.38 17.09
N ARG A 621 25.06 -33.20 16.35
CA ARG A 621 25.77 -34.25 15.57
C ARG A 621 24.83 -35.30 14.96
N GLY A 622 23.97 -34.87 14.04
CA GLY A 622 23.08 -35.79 13.33
C GLY A 622 21.80 -36.18 14.08
N LYS A 623 21.45 -35.52 15.20
CA LYS A 623 20.22 -35.78 15.96
C LYS A 623 19.51 -34.48 16.34
N LEU A 624 18.18 -34.56 16.37
CA LEU A 624 17.30 -33.55 16.96
C LEU A 624 16.77 -34.09 18.28
N VAL A 625 16.87 -33.31 19.36
CA VAL A 625 16.39 -33.69 20.69
C VAL A 625 15.45 -32.59 21.20
N PRO A 626 14.18 -32.90 21.55
CA PRO A 626 13.28 -31.90 22.11
C PRO A 626 13.78 -31.43 23.47
N LEU A 627 13.81 -30.12 23.69
CA LEU A 627 14.20 -29.47 24.94
C LEU A 627 12.98 -29.06 25.76
N SER A 628 12.01 -28.41 25.11
CA SER A 628 10.77 -27.96 25.73
C SER A 628 9.66 -27.89 24.69
N THR A 629 8.42 -28.08 25.13
CA THR A 629 7.22 -27.87 24.33
C THR A 629 6.24 -27.05 25.14
N THR A 630 5.68 -26.01 24.54
CA THR A 630 4.58 -25.23 25.11
C THR A 630 3.40 -25.21 24.14
N PHE A 631 2.21 -24.97 24.67
CA PHE A 631 1.04 -24.70 23.87
C PHE A 631 0.92 -23.21 23.58
N PHE A 632 0.44 -22.90 22.38
CA PHE A 632 0.00 -21.55 22.01
C PHE A 632 -1.51 -21.59 21.69
N HIS A 633 -2.15 -20.43 21.67
CA HIS A 633 -3.60 -20.30 21.58
C HIS A 633 -4.12 -19.93 20.19
N VAL A 634 -3.23 -19.68 19.22
CA VAL A 634 -3.58 -19.48 17.81
C VAL A 634 -3.96 -20.82 17.16
N PRO A 635 -5.22 -21.04 16.75
CA PRO A 635 -5.61 -22.22 15.98
C PRO A 635 -5.18 -22.07 14.52
N ASP A 636 -5.07 -23.20 13.81
CA ASP A 636 -4.80 -23.24 12.37
C ASP A 636 -3.57 -22.38 11.99
N LEU A 637 -2.44 -22.72 12.63
CA LEU A 637 -1.19 -21.98 12.50
C LEU A 637 -0.78 -21.88 11.03
N ALA A 638 -0.69 -20.65 10.51
CA ALA A 638 -0.29 -20.36 9.15
C ALA A 638 1.20 -20.05 9.03
N GLU A 639 1.75 -19.22 9.92
CA GLU A 639 3.17 -18.84 9.88
C GLU A 639 3.72 -18.44 11.26
N MET A 640 5.04 -18.53 11.38
CA MET A 640 5.82 -18.11 12.53
C MET A 640 6.97 -17.21 12.05
N ASP A 641 7.20 -16.10 12.72
CA ASP A 641 8.40 -15.27 12.56
C ASP A 641 9.12 -15.14 13.90
N CYS A 642 10.44 -15.04 13.89
CA CYS A 642 11.24 -14.95 15.14
C CYS A 642 12.37 -13.95 14.99
N TRP A 643 12.70 -13.30 16.10
CA TRP A 643 13.84 -12.39 16.19
C TRP A 643 14.52 -12.51 17.55
N GLU A 644 15.69 -11.91 17.67
CA GLU A 644 16.44 -11.84 18.93
C GLU A 644 16.57 -10.39 19.38
N GLU A 645 16.53 -10.19 20.70
CA GLU A 645 16.79 -8.90 21.34
C GLU A 645 17.78 -9.12 22.49
N VAL A 646 18.68 -8.15 22.64
CA VAL A 646 19.61 -8.09 23.78
C VAL A 646 18.98 -7.16 24.80
N GLU A 647 18.57 -7.71 25.94
CA GLU A 647 17.99 -6.89 27.01
C GLU A 647 19.05 -5.98 27.64
N ALA A 648 18.60 -4.97 28.39
CA ALA A 648 19.49 -4.03 29.09
C ALA A 648 20.49 -4.72 30.05
N GLY A 649 20.21 -5.95 30.48
CA GLY A 649 21.11 -6.79 31.29
C GLY A 649 22.18 -7.55 30.50
N GLY A 650 22.17 -7.48 29.16
CA GLY A 650 23.08 -8.22 28.27
C GLY A 650 22.62 -9.64 27.93
N ASP A 651 21.48 -10.08 28.47
CA ASP A 651 20.91 -11.39 28.17
C ASP A 651 20.23 -11.39 26.80
N LEU A 652 20.57 -12.39 25.99
CA LEU A 652 19.96 -12.60 24.68
C LEU A 652 18.64 -13.37 24.84
N ARG A 653 17.54 -12.76 24.40
CA ARG A 653 16.22 -13.39 24.34
C ARG A 653 15.76 -13.58 22.91
N TYR A 654 15.03 -14.68 22.70
CA TYR A 654 14.37 -14.99 21.44
C TYR A 654 12.88 -14.79 21.62
N TYR A 655 12.29 -14.04 20.70
CA TYR A 655 10.87 -13.80 20.62
C TYR A 655 10.34 -14.46 19.36
N CYS A 656 9.09 -14.92 19.41
CA CYS A 656 8.39 -15.37 18.23
C CYS A 656 6.97 -14.80 18.18
N VAL A 657 6.49 -14.61 16.96
CA VAL A 657 5.10 -14.24 16.69
C VAL A 657 4.49 -15.32 15.80
N LEU A 658 3.30 -15.76 16.19
CA LEU A 658 2.55 -16.84 15.57
C LEU A 658 1.24 -16.28 15.01
N CYS A 659 0.89 -16.62 13.78
CA CYS A 659 -0.36 -16.20 13.17
C CYS A 659 -1.14 -17.36 12.54
N GLY A 660 -2.46 -17.20 12.51
CA GLY A 660 -3.43 -18.18 12.00
C GLY A 660 -4.83 -17.62 12.22
N GLN A 661 -5.69 -18.35 12.94
CA GLN A 661 -6.94 -17.78 13.48
C GLN A 661 -6.68 -16.98 14.76
N GLY A 662 -5.88 -15.92 14.63
CA GLY A 662 -5.39 -15.09 15.74
C GLY A 662 -3.94 -14.69 15.54
N LEU A 663 -3.43 -13.93 16.51
CA LEU A 663 -2.04 -13.48 16.58
C LEU A 663 -1.57 -13.59 18.02
N GLU A 664 -0.40 -14.18 18.23
CA GLU A 664 0.19 -14.34 19.57
C GLU A 664 1.70 -14.13 19.50
N MET A 665 2.25 -13.42 20.50
CA MET A 665 3.69 -13.20 20.66
C MET A 665 4.15 -13.91 21.94
N LEU A 666 5.23 -14.69 21.84
CA LEU A 666 5.79 -15.54 22.90
C LEU A 666 7.28 -15.31 23.10
#